data_AF-A0A7W1GFY1-F1
#
_entry.id   AF-A0A7W1GFY1-F1
#
_cell.length_a   1.000
_cell.length_b   1.000
_cell.length_c   1.000
_cell.angle_alpha   90.00
_cell.angle_beta   90.00
_cell.angle_gamma   90.00
#
_symmetry.space_group_name_H-M   'P 1'
#
loop_
_entity.id
_entity.type
_entity.pdbx_description
1 polymer ?
#
loop_
_entity_poly.entity_id
_entity_poly.type
_entity_poly.pdbx_seq_one_letter_code
_entity_poly.pdbx_strand_id
1 'polypeptide(L)'
;MIERLITHEMADKDLPALSIALVDDQQIVWAKGFGFTDPKSKKPATAETVYRVGSVSKLFTDIAVMQLVEQGKLDLDAPVTRYLPNFRPRNSFGKSVTLRQLMSHRSGLVREPPVGHYFDPNEPSLASTIASLNQTALVYAPETRAKYSNAAIAAVGYVLERTEGQPFAKYLKRAVLAPLGLERSSFEPTPEITKDLAKAYMWTIDGRVFEAPTFELGISPAGSMYTTVTDMGRFMSALFAGGPGSNGQMLKPSTLAEMWTPQFAPPGQKTGYGIGFGLSELENRRTVGHGGAIYGFATTLRAMPDDKLGVVVVTTKDAANAVTNRIANLALTAMLAVRQSKLVPQPEITSPVDPQLARRISGRYVNGARIVDLIESGGQLSKLSADGGEQVRLRSIGDALIVDDKLAYGEKIVVRDNAIVIGDETFKRIEVPKPQPAPARWHGLIGEYGWDHDILYIFEKDGKLWALIEWVEFDPLEQVSENVFKFPDRGLYDGERLIFTRAKNGRATQVEAASVVFKRRNVGPEEGAGQLRIKPLSPVSALLKEALAAQPPKEDGDFREPDLVELTRLDPTIKLEIRYASTNNFLGSVFYSEPRAFLQRPAAEALVRAHRKLKEQGYGLLIHDAYRPWYVTKVFWDATPEDKKIFVADPSKGSRHNRGAAVDLTLYDLKTGKPVAMVGTYDETTDRSYPDYPGGTSLQRWHRELLRDAMESEGFSVYEVEWWHFDYKDWQQYPIGNVQFDKLK
;
A
#
# COMPACT_ATOMS: atom_id res chain seq x y z
N MET A 1 14.65 25.83 -6.27
CA MET A 1 15.19 24.70 -5.49
C MET A 1 14.08 23.78 -5.00
N ILE A 2 13.11 24.26 -4.21
CA ILE A 2 11.95 23.45 -3.75
C ILE A 2 11.20 22.84 -4.94
N GLU A 3 10.92 23.62 -6.00
CA GLU A 3 10.28 23.12 -7.22
C GLU A 3 11.07 21.96 -7.87
N ARG A 4 12.40 22.02 -7.86
CA ARG A 4 13.25 20.96 -8.41
C ARG A 4 13.09 19.65 -7.64
N LEU A 5 13.03 19.72 -6.31
CA LEU A 5 12.75 18.54 -5.49
C LEU A 5 11.34 18.01 -5.79
N ILE A 6 10.32 18.88 -5.80
CA ILE A 6 8.94 18.47 -6.08
C ILE A 6 8.86 17.74 -7.43
N THR A 7 9.41 18.32 -8.51
CA THR A 7 9.39 17.69 -9.84
C THR A 7 10.11 16.34 -9.84
N HIS A 8 11.24 16.22 -9.14
CA HIS A 8 11.94 14.95 -9.01
C HIS A 8 11.09 13.90 -8.27
N GLU A 9 10.56 14.24 -7.09
CA GLU A 9 9.74 13.34 -6.28
C GLU A 9 8.49 12.86 -7.03
N MET A 10 7.81 13.78 -7.73
CA MET A 10 6.61 13.44 -8.48
C MET A 10 6.89 12.47 -9.63
N ALA A 11 7.99 12.68 -10.36
CA ALA A 11 8.38 11.80 -11.45
C ALA A 11 8.89 10.44 -10.95
N ASP A 12 9.60 10.41 -9.83
CA ASP A 12 10.24 9.20 -9.30
C ASP A 12 9.27 8.27 -8.54
N LYS A 13 8.16 8.82 -8.05
CA LYS A 13 7.18 8.11 -7.20
C LYS A 13 5.75 8.15 -7.76
N ASP A 14 5.63 8.52 -9.04
CA ASP A 14 4.38 8.55 -9.80
C ASP A 14 3.25 9.30 -9.08
N LEU A 15 3.56 10.50 -8.58
CA LEU A 15 2.60 11.33 -7.85
C LEU A 15 1.76 12.15 -8.85
N PRO A 16 0.43 11.94 -8.92
CA PRO A 16 -0.39 12.58 -9.93
C PRO A 16 -0.50 14.10 -9.75
N ALA A 17 -0.75 14.55 -8.52
CA ALA A 17 -0.85 15.96 -8.15
C ALA A 17 -0.21 16.21 -6.78
N LEU A 18 0.37 17.40 -6.63
CA LEU A 18 0.88 17.91 -5.36
C LEU A 18 0.62 19.41 -5.26
N SER A 19 0.17 19.89 -4.10
CA SER A 19 0.09 21.33 -3.80
C SER A 19 0.83 21.66 -2.50
N ILE A 20 1.34 22.88 -2.42
CA ILE A 20 2.12 23.38 -1.29
C ILE A 20 1.84 24.86 -1.03
N ALA A 21 1.85 25.26 0.24
CA ALA A 21 1.89 26.66 0.67
C ALA A 21 2.94 26.88 1.76
N LEU A 22 3.66 28.00 1.68
CA LEU A 22 4.66 28.47 2.64
C LEU A 22 4.11 29.73 3.33
N VAL A 23 4.20 29.75 4.65
CA VAL A 23 3.71 30.84 5.50
C VAL A 23 4.86 31.42 6.30
N ASP A 24 5.05 32.73 6.19
CA ASP A 24 5.97 33.52 7.00
C ASP A 24 5.13 34.53 7.81
N ASP A 25 5.18 34.41 9.14
CA ASP A 25 4.42 35.22 10.09
C ASP A 25 2.90 35.11 9.86
N GLN A 26 2.25 36.08 9.21
CA GLN A 26 0.82 36.00 8.88
C GLN A 26 0.57 35.89 7.37
N GLN A 27 1.62 35.81 6.55
CA GLN A 27 1.52 35.89 5.10
C GLN A 27 1.84 34.55 4.43
N ILE A 28 0.99 34.15 3.48
CA ILE A 28 1.33 33.10 2.53
C ILE A 28 2.30 33.72 1.52
N VAL A 29 3.60 33.45 1.68
CA VAL A 29 4.65 34.03 0.83
C VAL A 29 4.81 33.31 -0.50
N TRP A 30 4.35 32.05 -0.59
CA TRP A 30 4.32 31.28 -1.82
C TRP A 30 3.32 30.12 -1.72
N ALA A 31 2.54 29.90 -2.77
CA ALA A 31 1.69 28.71 -2.89
C ALA A 31 1.56 28.28 -4.35
N LYS A 32 1.60 26.97 -4.62
CA LYS A 32 1.59 26.42 -5.98
C LYS A 32 1.08 24.99 -6.01
N GLY A 33 0.52 24.60 -7.15
CA GLY A 33 0.18 23.21 -7.49
C GLY A 33 1.06 22.69 -8.62
N PHE A 34 1.24 21.37 -8.65
CA PHE A 34 2.08 20.63 -9.58
C PHE A 34 1.35 19.37 -10.05
N GLY A 35 1.55 18.96 -11.31
CA GLY A 35 0.90 17.81 -11.91
C GLY A 35 -0.57 18.05 -12.25
N PHE A 36 -1.37 16.99 -12.21
CA PHE A 36 -2.76 16.97 -12.68
C PHE A 36 -3.70 16.37 -11.64
N THR A 37 -4.78 17.10 -11.30
CA THR A 37 -5.83 16.64 -10.40
C THR A 37 -6.62 15.46 -10.98
N ASP A 38 -6.57 15.30 -12.30
CA ASP A 38 -7.08 14.14 -13.02
C ASP A 38 -6.11 13.82 -14.17
N PRO A 39 -5.30 12.76 -14.07
CA PRO A 39 -4.35 12.36 -15.11
C PRO A 39 -4.99 12.10 -16.47
N LYS A 40 -6.25 11.63 -16.52
CA LYS A 40 -6.93 11.31 -17.79
C LYS A 40 -7.30 12.59 -18.54
N SER A 41 -7.91 13.55 -17.86
CA SER A 41 -8.32 14.83 -18.46
C SER A 41 -7.22 15.89 -18.48
N LYS A 42 -6.06 15.62 -17.84
CA LYS A 42 -4.93 16.54 -17.69
C LYS A 42 -5.35 17.89 -17.09
N LYS A 43 -6.32 17.90 -16.17
CA LYS A 43 -6.70 19.10 -15.40
C LYS A 43 -5.56 19.47 -14.46
N PRO A 44 -4.94 20.66 -14.56
CA PRO A 44 -3.75 21.01 -13.76
C PRO A 44 -4.11 21.20 -12.29
N ALA A 45 -3.21 20.78 -11.41
CA ALA A 45 -3.29 21.09 -9.99
C ALA A 45 -2.88 22.54 -9.71
N THR A 46 -3.52 23.17 -8.74
CA THR A 46 -3.24 24.55 -8.30
C THR A 46 -3.17 24.63 -6.78
N ALA A 47 -2.79 25.79 -6.24
CA ALA A 47 -2.87 26.03 -4.80
C ALA A 47 -4.31 25.97 -4.25
N GLU A 48 -5.31 26.10 -5.12
CA GLU A 48 -6.74 26.08 -4.78
C GLU A 48 -7.41 24.72 -5.07
N THR A 49 -6.65 23.72 -5.51
CA THR A 49 -7.16 22.36 -5.63
C THR A 49 -7.59 21.84 -4.26
N VAL A 50 -8.75 21.18 -4.21
CA VAL A 50 -9.27 20.57 -2.98
C VAL A 50 -8.71 19.16 -2.85
N TYR A 51 -8.28 18.84 -1.64
CA TYR A 51 -7.76 17.53 -1.25
C TYR A 51 -8.44 17.06 0.04
N ARG A 52 -8.45 15.75 0.27
CA ARG A 52 -8.68 15.21 1.63
C ARG A 52 -7.37 15.27 2.39
N VAL A 53 -7.35 15.85 3.58
CA VAL A 53 -6.11 16.04 4.37
C VAL A 53 -5.96 15.04 5.53
N GLY A 54 -6.84 14.05 5.58
CA GLY A 54 -6.79 12.97 6.57
C GLY A 54 -6.69 13.50 7.99
N SER A 55 -5.74 12.97 8.75
CA SER A 55 -5.64 13.26 10.20
C SER A 55 -5.30 14.71 10.59
N VAL A 56 -4.98 15.60 9.63
CA VAL A 56 -4.94 17.05 9.91
C VAL A 56 -6.29 17.57 10.43
N SER A 57 -7.39 16.90 10.09
CA SER A 57 -8.74 17.12 10.64
C SER A 57 -8.79 17.24 12.16
N LYS A 58 -7.97 16.46 12.88
CA LYS A 58 -7.98 16.39 14.35
C LYS A 58 -7.72 17.75 14.99
N LEU A 59 -6.84 18.55 14.37
CA LEU A 59 -6.49 19.89 14.84
C LEU A 59 -7.73 20.77 14.98
N PHE A 60 -8.64 20.71 14.01
CA PHE A 60 -9.86 21.52 14.01
C PHE A 60 -10.86 21.03 15.05
N THR A 61 -11.02 19.71 15.18
CA THR A 61 -11.85 19.08 16.22
C THR A 61 -11.39 19.50 17.61
N ASP A 62 -10.08 19.42 17.87
CA ASP A 62 -9.52 19.70 19.20
C ASP A 62 -9.54 21.20 19.50
N ILE A 63 -9.30 22.07 18.52
CA ILE A 63 -9.48 23.53 18.67
C ILE A 63 -10.92 23.87 19.06
N ALA A 64 -11.91 23.26 18.43
CA ALA A 64 -13.32 23.45 18.77
C ALA A 64 -13.63 23.05 20.22
N VAL A 65 -13.01 21.98 20.73
CA VAL A 65 -13.13 21.59 22.15
C VAL A 65 -12.49 22.63 23.05
N MET A 66 -11.28 23.08 22.72
CA MET A 66 -10.56 24.08 23.52
C MET A 66 -11.30 25.41 23.56
N GLN A 67 -12.02 25.79 22.49
CA GLN A 67 -12.93 26.95 22.51
C GLN A 67 -14.04 26.81 23.57
N LEU A 68 -14.63 25.62 23.70
CA LEU A 68 -15.65 25.36 24.70
C LEU A 68 -15.08 25.24 26.12
N VAL A 69 -13.82 24.82 26.26
CA VAL A 69 -13.08 24.85 27.53
C VAL A 69 -12.86 26.28 27.99
N GLU A 70 -12.45 27.19 27.10
CA GLU A 70 -12.30 28.60 27.44
C GLU A 70 -13.61 29.28 27.84
N GLN A 71 -14.74 28.80 27.31
CA GLN A 71 -16.09 29.24 27.65
C GLN A 71 -16.61 28.61 28.96
N GLY A 72 -15.85 27.70 29.58
CA GLY A 72 -16.27 26.96 30.78
C GLY A 72 -17.38 25.94 30.54
N LYS A 73 -17.69 25.61 29.28
CA LYS A 73 -18.71 24.61 28.90
C LYS A 73 -18.17 23.19 28.97
N LEU A 74 -16.88 23.01 28.66
CA LEU A 74 -16.17 21.73 28.77
C LEU A 74 -15.04 21.83 29.80
N ASP A 75 -14.76 20.71 30.45
CA ASP A 75 -13.64 20.52 31.37
C ASP A 75 -12.78 19.39 30.81
N LEU A 76 -11.50 19.67 30.57
CA LEU A 76 -10.56 18.74 29.96
C LEU A 76 -10.29 17.50 30.81
N ASP A 77 -10.38 17.67 32.13
CA ASP A 77 -9.96 16.69 33.13
C ASP A 77 -11.16 16.00 33.79
N ALA A 78 -12.38 16.45 33.48
CA ALA A 78 -13.59 15.73 33.83
C ALA A 78 -13.69 14.39 33.07
N PRO A 79 -14.28 13.35 33.69
CA PRO A 79 -14.60 12.11 32.99
C PRO A 79 -15.49 12.38 31.76
N VAL A 80 -15.13 11.81 30.60
CA VAL A 80 -15.88 12.00 29.34
C VAL A 80 -17.34 11.55 29.46
N THR A 81 -17.64 10.63 30.39
CA THR A 81 -18.99 10.16 30.71
C THR A 81 -19.91 11.26 31.24
N ARG A 82 -19.36 12.38 31.70
CA ARG A 82 -20.13 13.59 32.03
C ARG A 82 -20.88 14.13 30.82
N TYR A 83 -20.27 14.04 29.64
CA TYR A 83 -20.82 14.53 28.37
C TYR A 83 -21.46 13.41 27.55
N LEU A 84 -20.92 12.19 27.65
CA LEU A 84 -21.40 10.99 26.98
C LEU A 84 -21.75 9.88 28.01
N PRO A 85 -22.92 9.92 28.69
CA PRO A 85 -23.26 8.96 29.76
C PRO A 85 -23.30 7.48 29.34
N ASN A 86 -23.49 7.24 28.04
CA ASN A 86 -23.54 5.92 27.44
C ASN A 86 -22.18 5.45 26.89
N PHE A 87 -21.12 6.27 26.95
CA PHE A 87 -19.78 5.87 26.55
C PHE A 87 -19.11 5.04 27.66
N ARG A 88 -19.08 3.72 27.47
CA ARG A 88 -18.66 2.72 28.46
C ARG A 88 -17.82 1.60 27.83
N PRO A 89 -16.70 1.91 27.15
CA PRO A 89 -15.72 0.87 26.81
C PRO A 89 -15.23 0.18 28.10
N ARG A 90 -14.90 -1.12 28.03
CA ARG A 90 -14.43 -1.86 29.21
C ARG A 90 -13.10 -1.27 29.68
N ASN A 91 -13.05 -0.89 30.96
CA ASN A 91 -11.88 -0.29 31.57
C ASN A 91 -11.52 -1.03 32.86
N SER A 92 -10.49 -1.88 32.80
CA SER A 92 -9.97 -2.64 33.94
C SER A 92 -8.94 -1.89 34.77
N PHE A 93 -8.60 -0.64 34.42
CA PHE A 93 -7.49 0.12 35.03
C PHE A 93 -7.94 1.10 36.11
N GLY A 94 -9.25 1.24 36.35
CA GLY A 94 -9.80 2.08 37.43
C GLY A 94 -9.68 3.59 37.24
N LYS A 95 -9.04 4.06 36.15
CA LYS A 95 -8.87 5.47 35.83
C LYS A 95 -9.83 5.91 34.73
N SER A 96 -10.68 6.90 35.00
CA SER A 96 -11.65 7.41 34.02
C SER A 96 -10.97 8.06 32.81
N VAL A 97 -11.58 7.90 31.64
CA VAL A 97 -11.15 8.53 30.38
C VAL A 97 -11.58 10.00 30.37
N THR A 98 -10.68 10.92 30.03
CA THR A 98 -10.93 12.37 29.95
C THR A 98 -10.70 12.92 28.53
N LEU A 99 -11.19 14.13 28.24
CA LEU A 99 -10.94 14.80 26.96
C LEU A 99 -9.44 15.05 26.73
N ARG A 100 -8.69 15.46 27.77
CA ARG A 100 -7.23 15.63 27.69
C ARG A 100 -6.54 14.36 27.23
N GLN A 101 -6.93 13.21 27.79
CA GLN A 101 -6.35 11.92 27.43
C GLN A 101 -6.73 11.49 26.00
N LEU A 102 -7.97 11.76 25.56
CA LEU A 102 -8.40 11.43 24.19
C LEU A 102 -7.64 12.25 23.14
N MET A 103 -7.56 13.56 23.31
CA MET A 103 -6.93 14.49 22.36
C MET A 103 -5.41 14.45 22.34
N SER A 104 -4.79 13.82 23.35
CA SER A 104 -3.33 13.59 23.40
C SER A 104 -2.92 12.14 23.10
N HIS A 105 -3.86 11.30 22.66
CA HIS A 105 -3.63 9.88 22.39
C HIS A 105 -3.12 9.08 23.61
N ARG A 106 -3.60 9.46 24.80
CA ARG A 106 -3.21 8.91 26.11
C ARG A 106 -4.39 8.24 26.84
N SER A 107 -5.51 8.01 26.18
CA SER A 107 -6.68 7.36 26.77
C SER A 107 -6.55 5.84 26.90
N GLY A 108 -5.64 5.23 26.13
CA GLY A 108 -5.53 3.77 26.02
C GLY A 108 -6.64 3.11 25.20
N LEU A 109 -7.48 3.88 24.51
CA LEU A 109 -8.54 3.37 23.64
C LEU A 109 -7.95 2.64 22.43
N VAL A 110 -8.73 1.73 21.83
CA VAL A 110 -8.39 1.06 20.56
C VAL A 110 -8.10 2.08 19.44
N ARG A 111 -7.34 1.68 18.42
CA ARG A 111 -7.03 2.56 17.28
C ARG A 111 -8.30 2.96 16.51
N GLU A 112 -9.04 1.96 16.04
CA GLU A 112 -10.25 2.09 15.23
C GLU A 112 -11.49 1.62 16.00
N PRO A 113 -12.67 2.25 15.82
CA PRO A 113 -13.93 1.74 16.36
C PRO A 113 -14.41 0.49 15.58
N PRO A 114 -15.22 -0.40 16.17
CA PRO A 114 -15.80 -1.54 15.44
C PRO A 114 -16.72 -1.16 14.26
N VAL A 115 -17.29 0.05 14.25
CA VAL A 115 -18.19 0.57 13.22
C VAL A 115 -17.71 1.95 12.80
N GLY A 116 -17.71 2.25 11.50
CA GLY A 116 -17.33 3.57 10.97
C GLY A 116 -15.83 3.84 10.93
N HIS A 117 -15.02 2.80 11.15
CA HIS A 117 -13.56 2.82 11.03
C HIS A 117 -13.09 3.14 9.62
N TYR A 118 -11.79 3.35 9.46
CA TYR A 118 -11.12 3.55 8.17
C TYR A 118 -11.71 2.64 7.08
N PHE A 119 -11.63 1.32 7.25
CA PHE A 119 -12.04 0.35 6.22
C PHE A 119 -13.55 0.28 5.88
N ASP A 120 -14.44 0.89 6.67
CA ASP A 120 -15.90 0.67 6.62
C ASP A 120 -16.58 1.50 5.54
N PRO A 121 -17.09 0.91 4.44
CA PRO A 121 -17.74 1.66 3.37
C PRO A 121 -19.19 2.06 3.67
N ASN A 122 -19.72 1.74 4.85
CA ASN A 122 -21.15 1.89 5.15
C ASN A 122 -21.58 3.30 5.62
N GLU A 123 -20.64 4.24 5.75
CA GLU A 123 -20.89 5.64 6.14
C GLU A 123 -21.81 5.82 7.38
N PRO A 124 -21.55 5.12 8.51
CA PRO A 124 -22.42 5.18 9.66
C PRO A 124 -22.37 6.56 10.34
N SER A 125 -23.44 6.92 11.03
CA SER A 125 -23.46 8.14 11.85
C SER A 125 -22.40 8.12 12.96
N LEU A 126 -21.89 9.30 13.33
CA LEU A 126 -20.95 9.45 14.44
C LEU A 126 -21.48 8.84 15.74
N ALA A 127 -22.79 8.97 16.01
CA ALA A 127 -23.44 8.34 17.16
C ALA A 127 -23.33 6.80 17.14
N SER A 128 -23.52 6.17 15.98
CA SER A 128 -23.40 4.71 15.82
C SER A 128 -21.95 4.25 16.00
N THR A 129 -21.00 5.01 15.44
CA THR A 129 -19.56 4.82 15.65
C THR A 129 -19.21 4.83 17.13
N ILE A 130 -19.67 5.82 17.91
CA ILE A 130 -19.37 5.90 19.34
C ILE A 130 -20.07 4.81 20.15
N ALA A 131 -21.31 4.46 19.81
CA ALA A 131 -22.01 3.36 20.47
C ALA A 131 -21.26 2.03 20.31
N SER A 132 -20.61 1.79 19.16
CA SER A 132 -19.85 0.57 18.90
C SER A 132 -18.64 0.40 19.84
N LEU A 133 -18.06 1.50 20.35
CA LEU A 133 -16.91 1.45 21.25
C LEU A 133 -17.21 0.76 22.59
N ASN A 134 -18.48 0.64 22.99
CA ASN A 134 -18.87 -0.10 24.18
C ASN A 134 -18.59 -1.61 24.09
N GLN A 135 -18.31 -2.12 22.89
CA GLN A 135 -17.93 -3.52 22.66
C GLN A 135 -16.43 -3.76 22.90
N THR A 136 -15.64 -2.69 23.01
CA THR A 136 -14.18 -2.72 23.11
C THR A 136 -13.68 -2.70 24.56
N ALA A 137 -12.38 -2.84 24.74
CA ALA A 137 -11.68 -2.62 26.00
C ALA A 137 -10.50 -1.66 25.80
N LEU A 138 -10.08 -0.95 26.84
CA LEU A 138 -8.83 -0.19 26.79
C LEU A 138 -7.65 -1.15 26.61
N VAL A 139 -6.77 -0.81 25.67
CA VAL A 139 -5.53 -1.54 25.38
C VAL A 139 -4.46 -1.23 26.42
N TYR A 140 -4.38 0.02 26.86
CA TYR A 140 -3.43 0.48 27.87
C TYR A 140 -4.13 1.21 29.01
N ALA A 141 -3.50 1.20 30.18
CA ALA A 141 -3.90 2.09 31.26
C ALA A 141 -3.76 3.56 30.79
N PRO A 142 -4.77 4.42 31.01
CA PRO A 142 -4.68 5.83 30.63
C PRO A 142 -3.38 6.48 31.11
N GLU A 143 -2.81 7.36 30.28
CA GLU A 143 -1.60 8.17 30.48
C GLU A 143 -0.27 7.42 30.38
N THR A 144 -0.27 6.10 30.57
CA THR A 144 0.97 5.30 30.63
C THR A 144 1.71 5.20 29.31
N ARG A 145 1.00 5.20 28.17
CA ARG A 145 1.55 5.09 26.82
C ARG A 145 0.77 5.95 25.84
N ALA A 146 1.46 6.46 24.82
CA ALA A 146 0.80 7.06 23.67
C ALA A 146 0.33 5.93 22.73
N LYS A 147 -0.97 5.90 22.43
CA LYS A 147 -1.56 5.02 21.42
C LYS A 147 -2.45 5.86 20.53
N TYR A 148 -2.00 6.05 19.29
CA TYR A 148 -2.75 6.81 18.30
C TYR A 148 -4.13 6.18 18.08
N SER A 149 -5.18 6.98 18.16
CA SER A 149 -6.55 6.49 18.17
C SER A 149 -7.49 7.44 17.44
N ASN A 150 -8.01 6.97 16.30
CA ASN A 150 -9.08 7.63 15.57
C ASN A 150 -10.40 7.51 16.32
N ALA A 151 -10.64 6.37 16.98
CA ALA A 151 -11.77 6.17 17.89
C ALA A 151 -11.83 7.23 18.99
N ALA A 152 -10.68 7.59 19.58
CA ALA A 152 -10.61 8.60 20.63
C ALA A 152 -11.06 9.97 20.12
N ILE A 153 -10.59 10.40 18.96
CA ILE A 153 -10.97 11.69 18.38
C ILE A 153 -12.42 11.68 17.85
N ALA A 154 -12.94 10.54 17.40
CA ALA A 154 -14.37 10.42 17.11
C ALA A 154 -15.21 10.69 18.36
N ALA A 155 -14.81 10.15 19.53
CA ALA A 155 -15.50 10.43 20.79
C ALA A 155 -15.44 11.91 21.17
N VAL A 156 -14.30 12.56 20.92
CA VAL A 156 -14.12 14.01 21.11
C VAL A 156 -15.08 14.81 20.22
N GLY A 157 -15.17 14.49 18.93
CA GLY A 157 -16.12 15.15 18.03
C GLY A 157 -17.58 14.90 18.41
N TYR A 158 -17.90 13.72 18.96
CA TYR A 158 -19.25 13.43 19.44
C TYR A 158 -19.60 14.21 20.72
N VAL A 159 -18.62 14.50 21.59
CA VAL A 159 -18.81 15.45 22.71
C VAL A 159 -19.22 16.83 22.18
N LEU A 160 -18.59 17.33 21.11
CA LEU A 160 -18.98 18.61 20.50
C LEU A 160 -20.43 18.60 20.01
N GLU A 161 -20.80 17.56 19.26
CA GLU A 161 -22.16 17.40 18.73
C GLU A 161 -23.21 17.36 19.84
N ARG A 162 -22.92 16.65 20.95
CA ARG A 162 -23.82 16.53 22.09
C ARG A 162 -23.92 17.81 22.92
N THR A 163 -22.80 18.50 23.16
CA THR A 163 -22.78 19.73 23.96
C THR A 163 -23.45 20.88 23.24
N GLU A 164 -23.30 20.98 21.92
CA GLU A 164 -23.81 22.11 21.14
C GLU A 164 -25.15 21.81 20.44
N GLY A 165 -25.64 20.57 20.53
CA GLY A 165 -26.98 20.18 20.06
C GLY A 165 -27.17 20.26 18.54
N GLN A 166 -26.08 20.15 17.77
CA GLN A 166 -26.11 20.20 16.31
C GLN A 166 -25.05 19.29 15.69
N PRO A 167 -25.22 18.83 14.44
CA PRO A 167 -24.28 17.91 13.79
C PRO A 167 -22.84 18.44 13.80
N PHE A 168 -21.88 17.55 14.06
CA PHE A 168 -20.45 17.87 14.16
C PHE A 168 -19.94 18.77 13.03
N ALA A 169 -20.14 18.39 11.77
CA ALA A 169 -19.63 19.13 10.61
C ALA A 169 -20.22 20.56 10.52
N LYS A 170 -21.51 20.72 10.84
CA LYS A 170 -22.17 22.03 10.89
C LYS A 170 -21.60 22.91 12.00
N TYR A 171 -21.30 22.33 13.17
CA TYR A 171 -20.64 23.04 14.25
C TYR A 171 -19.24 23.50 13.87
N LEU A 172 -18.41 22.62 13.33
CA LEU A 172 -17.05 22.97 12.91
C LEU A 172 -17.05 24.08 11.85
N LYS A 173 -17.95 24.00 10.85
CA LYS A 173 -18.08 25.04 9.84
C LYS A 173 -18.39 26.40 10.45
N ARG A 174 -19.36 26.47 11.38
CA ARG A 174 -19.79 27.71 12.04
C ARG A 174 -18.76 28.26 13.03
N ALA A 175 -18.19 27.41 13.87
CA ALA A 175 -17.40 27.79 15.04
C ALA A 175 -15.90 27.96 14.73
N VAL A 176 -15.39 27.24 13.72
CA VAL A 176 -13.96 27.21 13.40
C VAL A 176 -13.68 27.65 11.97
N LEU A 177 -14.28 27.02 10.96
CA LEU A 177 -13.89 27.27 9.57
C LEU A 177 -14.29 28.67 9.08
N ALA A 178 -15.55 29.07 9.26
CA ALA A 178 -16.03 30.38 8.80
C ALA A 178 -15.36 31.56 9.53
N PRO A 179 -15.15 31.55 10.86
CA PRO A 179 -14.39 32.59 11.55
C PRO A 179 -12.92 32.69 11.11
N LEU A 180 -12.35 31.64 10.53
CA LEU A 180 -10.99 31.67 9.98
C LEU A 180 -10.96 32.01 8.49
N GLY A 181 -12.11 32.22 7.84
CA GLY A 181 -12.20 32.48 6.41
C GLY A 181 -11.78 31.29 5.55
N LEU A 182 -11.97 30.06 6.05
CA LEU A 182 -11.63 28.81 5.34
C LEU A 182 -12.78 28.39 4.42
N GLU A 183 -13.08 29.23 3.42
CA GLU A 183 -14.27 29.12 2.58
C GLU A 183 -14.28 27.88 1.66
N ARG A 184 -13.10 27.31 1.38
CA ARG A 184 -12.94 26.12 0.55
C ARG A 184 -12.70 24.86 1.39
N SER A 185 -13.11 24.89 2.65
CA SER A 185 -12.91 23.82 3.61
C SER A 185 -14.22 23.26 4.14
N SER A 186 -14.30 21.95 4.29
CA SER A 186 -15.50 21.24 4.77
C SER A 186 -15.17 19.91 5.44
N PHE A 187 -16.05 19.44 6.31
CA PHE A 187 -16.05 18.07 6.86
C PHE A 187 -17.11 17.17 6.18
N GLU A 188 -17.74 17.68 5.13
CA GLU A 188 -18.76 17.01 4.32
C GLU A 188 -18.44 17.23 2.82
N PRO A 189 -18.69 16.23 1.96
CA PRO A 189 -18.43 16.30 0.51
C PRO A 189 -19.53 17.09 -0.22
N THR A 190 -19.65 18.39 0.05
CA THR A 190 -20.66 19.23 -0.62
C THR A 190 -20.36 19.36 -2.13
N PRO A 191 -21.35 19.72 -2.97
CA PRO A 191 -21.14 19.93 -4.41
C PRO A 191 -20.02 20.95 -4.72
N GLU A 192 -19.87 21.98 -3.91
CA GLU A 192 -18.83 23.02 -4.07
C GLU A 192 -17.43 22.46 -3.82
N ILE A 193 -17.31 21.52 -2.88
CA ILE A 193 -16.05 20.86 -2.49
C ILE A 193 -15.69 19.77 -3.50
N THR A 194 -16.64 18.88 -3.81
CA THR A 194 -16.42 17.70 -4.66
C THR A 194 -16.12 18.05 -6.12
N LYS A 195 -16.65 19.17 -6.63
CA LYS A 195 -16.35 19.68 -7.98
C LYS A 195 -14.85 19.93 -8.22
N ASP A 196 -14.12 20.35 -7.18
CA ASP A 196 -12.71 20.69 -7.26
C ASP A 196 -11.80 19.69 -6.54
N LEU A 197 -12.36 18.58 -6.03
CA LEU A 197 -11.62 17.51 -5.39
C LEU A 197 -10.72 16.81 -6.42
N ALA A 198 -9.44 16.68 -6.11
CA ALA A 198 -8.51 15.93 -6.92
C ALA A 198 -8.79 14.42 -6.86
N LYS A 199 -8.59 13.72 -7.97
CA LYS A 199 -8.57 12.25 -7.98
C LYS A 199 -7.32 11.75 -7.28
N ALA A 200 -7.49 10.68 -6.51
CA ALA A 200 -6.48 10.09 -5.67
C ALA A 200 -6.35 8.60 -5.96
N TYR A 201 -5.14 8.06 -5.72
CA TYR A 201 -4.81 6.71 -6.11
C TYR A 201 -4.14 5.96 -4.95
N MET A 202 -4.64 4.77 -4.69
CA MET A 202 -4.03 3.78 -3.81
C MET A 202 -3.11 2.86 -4.60
N TRP A 203 -2.24 2.17 -3.88
CA TRP A 203 -1.29 1.25 -4.47
C TRP A 203 -0.99 0.10 -3.50
N THR A 204 -0.45 -0.97 -4.06
CA THR A 204 -0.12 -2.20 -3.31
C THR A 204 1.38 -2.48 -3.45
N ILE A 205 1.94 -3.20 -2.48
CA ILE A 205 3.37 -3.53 -2.50
C ILE A 205 3.80 -4.37 -3.72
N ASP A 206 2.85 -5.11 -4.31
CA ASP A 206 3.02 -5.88 -5.55
C ASP A 206 2.78 -5.06 -6.84
N GLY A 207 2.73 -3.73 -6.73
CA GLY A 207 2.83 -2.82 -7.87
C GLY A 207 1.49 -2.38 -8.47
N ARG A 208 0.35 -2.90 -8.02
CA ARG A 208 -0.97 -2.47 -8.51
C ARG A 208 -1.29 -1.04 -8.06
N VAL A 209 -1.99 -0.30 -8.91
CA VAL A 209 -2.46 1.08 -8.64
C VAL A 209 -3.93 1.19 -9.03
N PHE A 210 -4.76 1.74 -8.15
CA PHE A 210 -6.21 1.88 -8.37
C PHE A 210 -6.74 3.19 -7.79
N GLU A 211 -7.87 3.65 -8.33
CA GLU A 211 -8.54 4.87 -7.85
C GLU A 211 -9.06 4.65 -6.41
N ALA A 212 -8.82 5.64 -5.56
CA ALA A 212 -9.15 5.54 -4.15
C ALA A 212 -10.66 5.67 -3.89
N PRO A 213 -11.22 4.99 -2.87
CA PRO A 213 -12.64 5.07 -2.56
C PRO A 213 -13.02 6.45 -2.00
N THR A 214 -14.29 6.84 -2.22
CA THR A 214 -14.82 8.17 -1.89
C THR A 214 -15.88 8.15 -0.80
N PHE A 215 -16.08 7.04 -0.10
CA PHE A 215 -17.06 6.98 0.98
C PHE A 215 -16.62 7.80 2.21
N GLU A 216 -17.61 8.25 2.97
CA GLU A 216 -17.45 9.00 4.20
C GLU A 216 -17.19 8.09 5.42
N LEU A 217 -16.28 8.53 6.29
CA LEU A 217 -15.94 7.79 7.49
C LEU A 217 -16.88 8.13 8.64
N GLY A 218 -17.31 7.12 9.39
CA GLY A 218 -18.04 7.32 10.66
C GLY A 218 -17.20 8.00 11.75
N ILE A 219 -15.87 8.06 11.54
CA ILE A 219 -14.89 8.82 12.32
C ILE A 219 -14.57 10.20 11.72
N SER A 220 -15.54 10.88 11.09
CA SER A 220 -15.36 12.21 10.47
C SER A 220 -14.48 13.21 11.27
N PRO A 221 -14.62 13.34 12.61
CA PRO A 221 -13.78 14.22 13.41
C PRO A 221 -12.27 13.92 13.36
N ALA A 222 -11.91 12.68 13.02
CA ALA A 222 -10.54 12.20 13.00
C ALA A 222 -9.89 12.30 11.61
N GLY A 223 -10.63 12.39 10.50
CA GLY A 223 -10.03 12.23 9.17
C GLY A 223 -10.77 12.75 7.93
N SER A 224 -11.96 13.34 8.05
CA SER A 224 -12.80 13.66 6.87
C SER A 224 -12.75 15.13 6.40
N MET A 225 -11.67 15.87 6.67
CA MET A 225 -11.58 17.26 6.19
C MET A 225 -11.15 17.32 4.72
N TYR A 226 -11.90 18.11 3.96
CA TYR A 226 -11.60 18.58 2.62
C TYR A 226 -11.11 20.02 2.71
N THR A 227 -10.02 20.36 2.03
CA THR A 227 -9.47 21.73 2.06
C THR A 227 -8.46 21.99 0.94
N THR A 228 -7.97 23.23 0.85
CA THR A 228 -6.87 23.66 -0.04
C THR A 228 -5.62 23.98 0.78
N VAL A 229 -4.46 24.02 0.13
CA VAL A 229 -3.22 24.47 0.81
C VAL A 229 -3.26 25.95 1.19
N THR A 230 -4.05 26.77 0.50
CA THR A 230 -4.22 28.20 0.83
C THR A 230 -5.09 28.39 2.07
N ASP A 231 -6.16 27.61 2.24
CA ASP A 231 -6.94 27.59 3.48
C ASP A 231 -6.09 27.08 4.66
N MET A 232 -5.31 26.03 4.46
CA MET A 232 -4.35 25.58 5.49
C MET A 232 -3.26 26.62 5.78
N GLY A 233 -2.86 27.41 4.79
CA GLY A 233 -2.00 28.58 4.97
C GLY A 233 -2.63 29.63 5.88
N ARG A 234 -3.89 29.99 5.65
CA ARG A 234 -4.66 30.92 6.51
C ARG A 234 -4.79 30.41 7.94
N PHE A 235 -5.05 29.11 8.10
CA PHE A 235 -5.06 28.46 9.41
C PHE A 235 -3.72 28.62 10.14
N MET A 236 -2.59 28.38 9.47
CA MET A 236 -1.26 28.61 10.06
C MET A 236 -1.01 30.08 10.41
N SER A 237 -1.41 31.02 9.55
CA SER A 237 -1.33 32.46 9.85
C SER A 237 -2.09 32.81 11.13
N ALA A 238 -3.28 32.24 11.34
CA ALA A 238 -4.07 32.44 12.56
C ALA A 238 -3.36 31.87 13.80
N LEU A 239 -2.74 30.69 13.70
CA LEU A 239 -1.94 30.12 14.80
C LEU A 239 -0.77 31.05 15.18
N PHE A 240 -0.05 31.59 14.20
CA PHE A 240 1.09 32.48 14.43
C PHE A 240 0.72 33.86 15.00
N ALA A 241 -0.48 34.35 14.69
CA ALA A 241 -1.00 35.59 15.24
C ALA A 241 -1.54 35.44 16.68
N GLY A 242 -1.37 34.27 17.32
CA GLY A 242 -1.89 34.01 18.67
C GLY A 242 -3.38 33.68 18.68
N GLY A 243 -3.87 33.09 17.59
CA GLY A 243 -5.22 32.60 17.41
C GLY A 243 -6.31 33.64 17.12
N PRO A 244 -6.14 34.77 16.39
CA PRO A 244 -7.27 35.57 15.94
C PRO A 244 -8.02 34.93 14.76
N GLY A 245 -9.34 35.11 14.73
CA GLY A 245 -10.24 34.92 13.59
C GLY A 245 -10.91 36.25 13.21
N SER A 246 -11.64 36.26 12.09
CA SER A 246 -12.26 37.44 11.48
C SER A 246 -13.26 38.18 12.39
N ASN A 247 -13.80 37.51 13.42
CA ASN A 247 -14.79 38.04 14.36
C ASN A 247 -14.34 38.00 15.84
N GLY A 248 -13.06 37.79 16.13
CA GLY A 248 -12.54 37.66 17.50
C GLY A 248 -11.46 36.58 17.64
N GLN A 249 -10.97 36.30 18.85
CA GLN A 249 -9.93 35.28 19.09
C GLN A 249 -10.49 33.84 18.91
N MET A 250 -9.91 33.05 17.99
CA MET A 250 -10.06 31.59 17.86
C MET A 250 -9.71 30.86 19.16
N LEU A 251 -8.58 31.16 19.78
CA LEU A 251 -8.14 30.66 21.09
C LEU A 251 -7.23 31.69 21.78
N LYS A 252 -7.20 31.70 23.11
CA LYS A 252 -6.22 32.48 23.89
C LYS A 252 -4.81 31.94 23.67
N PRO A 253 -3.77 32.80 23.76
CA PRO A 253 -2.38 32.35 23.57
C PRO A 253 -1.93 31.30 24.59
N SER A 254 -2.43 31.37 25.83
CA SER A 254 -2.13 30.39 26.88
C SER A 254 -2.71 29.00 26.57
N THR A 255 -3.92 28.97 26.01
CA THR A 255 -4.57 27.74 25.56
C THR A 255 -3.81 27.09 24.42
N LEU A 256 -3.38 27.89 23.44
CA LEU A 256 -2.56 27.41 22.33
C LEU A 256 -1.20 26.88 22.81
N ALA A 257 -0.57 27.56 23.79
CA ALA A 257 0.65 27.08 24.41
C ALA A 257 0.47 25.73 25.14
N GLU A 258 -0.67 25.52 25.80
CA GLU A 258 -1.02 24.22 26.40
C GLU A 258 -1.16 23.12 25.32
N MET A 259 -1.83 23.42 24.20
CA MET A 259 -1.95 22.49 23.08
C MET A 259 -0.59 22.11 22.47
N TRP A 260 0.42 22.98 22.56
CA TRP A 260 1.78 22.75 22.08
C TRP A 260 2.75 22.26 23.15
N THR A 261 2.22 21.82 24.31
CA THR A 261 3.02 21.24 25.39
C THR A 261 2.82 19.73 25.43
N PRO A 262 3.90 18.92 25.49
CA PRO A 262 3.79 17.46 25.60
C PRO A 262 2.91 17.05 26.79
N GLN A 263 1.87 16.26 26.53
CA GLN A 263 0.95 15.80 27.56
C GLN A 263 1.43 14.46 28.15
N PHE A 264 1.37 14.34 29.48
CA PHE A 264 1.76 13.13 30.23
C PHE A 264 3.16 12.62 29.88
N ALA A 265 4.08 13.55 29.59
CA ALA A 265 5.46 13.24 29.25
C ALA A 265 6.36 13.31 30.50
N PRO A 266 7.43 12.51 30.56
CA PRO A 266 8.50 12.67 31.55
C PRO A 266 9.05 14.10 31.57
N PRO A 267 9.53 14.59 32.74
CA PRO A 267 10.14 15.90 32.86
C PRO A 267 11.24 16.13 31.82
N GLY A 268 11.20 17.27 31.13
CA GLY A 268 12.19 17.68 30.13
C GLY A 268 11.96 17.13 28.72
N GLN A 269 11.01 16.21 28.51
CA GLN A 269 10.65 15.75 27.17
C GLN A 269 9.95 16.88 26.39
N LYS A 270 10.44 17.18 25.18
CA LYS A 270 9.94 18.25 24.30
C LYS A 270 9.14 17.75 23.10
N THR A 271 9.23 16.46 22.79
CA THR A 271 8.61 15.82 21.61
C THR A 271 7.49 14.86 22.03
N GLY A 272 6.67 14.43 21.08
CA GLY A 272 5.53 13.54 21.34
C GLY A 272 4.22 14.18 20.92
N TYR A 273 3.18 14.06 21.74
CA TYR A 273 1.87 14.65 21.47
C TYR A 273 1.52 15.72 22.50
N GLY A 274 1.06 16.86 21.98
CA GLY A 274 0.30 17.85 22.73
C GLY A 274 -1.18 17.50 22.74
N ILE A 275 -2.04 18.52 22.77
CA ILE A 275 -3.48 18.36 22.50
C ILE A 275 -3.68 18.61 20.99
N GLY A 276 -3.98 17.55 20.25
CA GLY A 276 -4.15 17.57 18.78
C GLY A 276 -2.86 17.66 17.96
N PHE A 277 -1.81 18.31 18.47
CA PHE A 277 -0.56 18.51 17.71
C PHE A 277 0.49 17.43 18.00
N GLY A 278 1.13 16.93 16.94
CA GLY A 278 2.42 16.27 17.03
C GLY A 278 3.53 17.28 17.26
N LEU A 279 4.42 16.98 18.20
CA LEU A 279 5.52 17.84 18.66
C LEU A 279 6.85 17.16 18.31
N SER A 280 7.70 17.87 17.59
CA SER A 280 9.00 17.37 17.12
C SER A 280 10.02 18.51 17.09
N GLU A 281 11.22 18.24 16.59
CA GLU A 281 12.26 19.24 16.39
C GLU A 281 12.82 19.16 14.96
N LEU A 282 13.14 20.32 14.39
CA LEU A 282 13.82 20.46 13.10
C LEU A 282 14.80 21.63 13.22
N GLU A 283 16.06 21.46 12.87
CA GLU A 283 17.10 22.50 13.03
C GLU A 283 17.19 23.06 14.48
N ASN A 284 17.02 22.19 15.49
CA ASN A 284 16.93 22.55 16.91
C ASN A 284 15.79 23.55 17.24
N ARG A 285 14.80 23.69 16.35
CA ARG A 285 13.57 24.45 16.58
C ARG A 285 12.45 23.50 16.91
N ARG A 286 11.60 23.89 17.86
CA ARG A 286 10.34 23.20 18.12
C ARG A 286 9.50 23.24 16.85
N THR A 287 8.91 22.11 16.49
CA THR A 287 7.91 22.03 15.43
C THR A 287 6.62 21.47 15.99
N VAL A 288 5.51 22.03 15.53
CA VAL A 288 4.14 21.60 15.83
C VAL A 288 3.43 21.33 14.51
N GLY A 289 2.56 20.34 14.47
CA GLY A 289 1.84 20.03 13.25
C GLY A 289 1.09 18.71 13.32
N HIS A 290 0.68 18.23 12.16
CA HIS A 290 0.09 16.91 12.01
C HIS A 290 0.28 16.38 10.59
N GLY A 291 0.50 15.08 10.46
CA GLY A 291 0.46 14.38 9.17
C GLY A 291 -0.95 13.91 8.83
N GLY A 292 -1.23 13.68 7.56
CA GLY A 292 -2.51 13.11 7.12
C GLY A 292 -2.30 12.02 6.11
N ALA A 293 -3.01 10.92 6.26
CA ALA A 293 -3.16 9.90 5.23
C ALA A 293 -4.64 9.50 5.21
N ILE A 294 -5.24 9.48 4.02
CA ILE A 294 -6.58 8.95 3.78
C ILE A 294 -6.72 8.66 2.30
N TYR A 295 -6.98 7.40 1.93
CA TYR A 295 -7.44 7.02 0.60
C TYR A 295 -6.79 7.77 -0.56
N GLY A 296 -5.52 7.48 -0.81
CA GLY A 296 -4.81 8.05 -1.94
C GLY A 296 -4.38 9.50 -1.72
N PHE A 297 -4.53 10.07 -0.53
CA PHE A 297 -4.01 11.38 -0.17
C PHE A 297 -3.00 11.27 0.96
N ALA A 298 -1.89 12.00 0.84
CA ALA A 298 -0.91 12.17 1.90
C ALA A 298 -0.63 13.67 2.14
N THR A 299 -0.55 14.07 3.39
CA THR A 299 -0.43 15.47 3.82
C THR A 299 0.62 15.61 4.92
N THR A 300 1.34 16.73 4.88
CA THR A 300 2.12 17.24 6.01
C THR A 300 1.74 18.70 6.26
N LEU A 301 1.27 19.03 7.46
CA LEU A 301 1.21 20.40 7.98
C LEU A 301 2.23 20.50 9.11
N ARG A 302 3.20 21.42 8.98
CA ARG A 302 4.27 21.62 9.96
C ARG A 302 4.61 23.09 10.13
N ALA A 303 4.74 23.51 11.38
CA ALA A 303 5.05 24.88 11.76
C ALA A 303 6.16 24.94 12.81
N MET A 304 7.05 25.93 12.70
CA MET A 304 7.97 26.39 13.75
C MET A 304 7.31 27.59 14.44
N PRO A 305 6.60 27.42 15.57
CA PRO A 305 5.81 28.50 16.17
C PRO A 305 6.68 29.66 16.66
N ASP A 306 7.88 29.38 17.17
CA ASP A 306 8.78 30.39 17.74
C ASP A 306 9.40 31.28 16.65
N ASP A 307 9.58 30.73 15.45
CA ASP A 307 10.01 31.45 14.25
C ASP A 307 8.81 31.93 13.41
N LYS A 308 7.59 31.47 13.69
CA LYS A 308 6.39 31.72 12.85
C LYS A 308 6.61 31.36 11.38
N LEU A 309 7.18 30.19 11.13
CA LEU A 309 7.37 29.63 9.79
C LEU A 309 6.49 28.40 9.65
N GLY A 310 5.70 28.31 8.58
CA GLY A 310 4.74 27.23 8.37
C GLY A 310 4.78 26.68 6.95
N VAL A 311 4.57 25.38 6.81
CA VAL A 311 4.46 24.71 5.52
C VAL A 311 3.35 23.68 5.56
N VAL A 312 2.54 23.67 4.50
CA VAL A 312 1.58 22.61 4.22
C VAL A 312 1.86 22.04 2.83
N VAL A 313 1.89 20.71 2.73
CA VAL A 313 2.08 19.96 1.47
C VAL A 313 1.06 18.84 1.42
N VAL A 314 0.38 18.68 0.28
CA VAL A 314 -0.60 17.62 0.04
C VAL A 314 -0.35 16.97 -1.32
N THR A 315 -0.44 15.64 -1.42
CA THR A 315 -0.27 14.88 -2.68
C THR A 315 -1.35 13.81 -2.84
N THR A 316 -1.65 13.41 -4.10
CA THR A 316 -2.69 12.42 -4.45
C THR A 316 -2.14 11.00 -4.69
N LYS A 317 -1.29 10.54 -3.77
CA LYS A 317 -0.86 9.14 -3.71
C LYS A 317 -0.90 8.65 -2.26
N ASP A 318 -1.42 7.45 -2.05
CA ASP A 318 -1.58 6.88 -0.71
C ASP A 318 -0.25 6.66 0.00
N ALA A 319 -0.24 6.84 1.31
CA ALA A 319 0.93 6.67 2.19
C ALA A 319 2.23 7.39 1.73
N ALA A 320 2.14 8.44 0.89
CA ALA A 320 3.28 9.22 0.41
C ALA A 320 3.77 10.27 1.43
N ASN A 321 3.65 9.97 2.73
CA ASN A 321 3.95 10.91 3.81
C ASN A 321 5.45 11.19 3.94
N ALA A 322 6.35 10.28 3.57
CA ALA A 322 7.79 10.60 3.57
C ALA A 322 8.11 11.69 2.54
N VAL A 323 7.45 11.69 1.39
CA VAL A 323 7.63 12.71 0.36
C VAL A 323 7.15 14.08 0.85
N THR A 324 5.92 14.15 1.37
CA THR A 324 5.38 15.43 1.87
C THR A 324 6.19 15.97 3.05
N ASN A 325 6.67 15.09 3.95
CA ASN A 325 7.57 15.48 5.05
C ASN A 325 8.92 15.99 4.54
N ARG A 326 9.54 15.31 3.58
CA ARG A 326 10.84 15.72 3.00
C ARG A 326 10.74 17.10 2.35
N ILE A 327 9.68 17.35 1.58
CA ILE A 327 9.42 18.64 0.96
C ILE A 327 9.18 19.72 2.02
N ALA A 328 8.34 19.44 3.03
CA ALA A 328 8.03 20.39 4.10
C ALA A 328 9.27 20.75 4.93
N ASN A 329 10.07 19.76 5.30
CA ASN A 329 11.30 19.96 6.07
C ASN A 329 12.34 20.77 5.31
N LEU A 330 12.55 20.49 4.01
CA LEU A 330 13.45 21.27 3.18
C LEU A 330 12.96 22.72 3.05
N ALA A 331 11.66 22.92 2.85
CA ALA A 331 11.07 24.24 2.72
C ALA A 331 11.23 25.08 4.01
N LEU A 332 10.91 24.50 5.18
CA LEU A 332 11.10 25.17 6.48
C LEU A 332 12.57 25.51 6.73
N THR A 333 13.48 24.56 6.48
CA THR A 333 14.93 24.76 6.66
C THR A 333 15.44 25.87 5.72
N ALA A 334 14.95 25.91 4.48
CA ALA A 334 15.29 26.95 3.52
C ALA A 334 14.79 28.33 3.95
N MET A 335 13.53 28.44 4.41
CA MET A 335 12.98 29.70 4.92
C MET A 335 13.76 30.20 6.15
N LEU A 336 14.09 29.30 7.07
CA LEU A 336 14.89 29.61 8.25
C LEU A 336 16.30 30.09 7.87
N ALA A 337 16.96 29.41 6.92
CA ALA A 337 18.28 29.80 6.42
C ALA A 337 18.26 31.18 5.76
N VAL A 338 17.27 31.46 4.90
CA VAL A 338 17.08 32.78 4.27
C VAL A 338 16.92 33.85 5.34
N ARG A 339 16.06 33.64 6.34
CA ARG A 339 15.85 34.62 7.41
C ARG A 339 17.11 34.87 8.24
N GLN A 340 17.92 33.84 8.45
CA GLN A 340 19.19 33.95 9.17
C GLN A 340 20.35 34.40 8.29
N SER A 341 20.12 34.72 7.01
CA SER A 341 21.17 35.05 6.03
C SER A 341 22.26 33.98 5.95
N LYS A 342 21.87 32.71 6.10
CA LYS A 342 22.71 31.53 5.96
C LYS A 342 22.58 30.93 4.56
N LEU A 343 23.52 30.07 4.20
CA LEU A 343 23.45 29.30 2.97
C LEU A 343 22.19 28.43 2.97
N VAL A 344 21.39 28.55 1.90
CA VAL A 344 20.17 27.75 1.72
C VAL A 344 20.55 26.31 1.40
N PRO A 345 20.00 25.30 2.11
CA PRO A 345 20.28 23.90 1.85
C PRO A 345 19.87 23.52 0.42
N GLN A 346 20.66 22.65 -0.22
CA GLN A 346 20.29 22.05 -1.50
C GLN A 346 19.66 20.67 -1.26
N PRO A 347 18.62 20.28 -2.03
CA PRO A 347 18.07 18.94 -1.94
C PRO A 347 19.10 17.93 -2.44
N GLU A 348 19.31 16.88 -1.67
CA GLU A 348 19.91 15.64 -2.17
C GLU A 348 18.93 15.04 -3.19
N ILE A 349 19.41 14.69 -4.38
CA ILE A 349 18.62 14.04 -5.44
C ILE A 349 19.19 12.63 -5.63
N THR A 350 18.34 11.62 -5.59
CA THR A 350 18.75 10.21 -5.69
C THR A 350 18.56 9.67 -7.11
N SER A 351 19.17 8.53 -7.40
CA SER A 351 19.05 7.85 -8.71
C SER A 351 18.69 6.38 -8.52
N PRO A 352 18.15 5.69 -9.55
CA PRO A 352 17.89 4.26 -9.46
C PRO A 352 19.15 3.48 -9.06
N VAL A 353 18.96 2.35 -8.38
CA VAL A 353 20.05 1.39 -8.16
C VAL A 353 20.34 0.69 -9.48
N ASP A 354 21.63 0.51 -9.81
CA ASP A 354 22.01 -0.29 -10.97
C ASP A 354 21.43 -1.72 -10.85
N PRO A 355 20.73 -2.25 -11.87
CA PRO A 355 20.09 -3.56 -11.78
C PRO A 355 21.06 -4.72 -11.51
N GLN A 356 22.30 -4.67 -12.01
CA GLN A 356 23.30 -5.72 -11.74
C GLN A 356 23.76 -5.65 -10.29
N LEU A 357 23.98 -4.44 -9.77
CA LEU A 357 24.25 -4.23 -8.36
C LEU A 357 23.10 -4.74 -7.49
N ALA A 358 21.85 -4.39 -7.82
CA ALA A 358 20.65 -4.79 -7.08
C ALA A 358 20.57 -6.32 -6.96
N ARG A 359 20.72 -7.05 -8.07
CA ARG A 359 20.76 -8.52 -8.10
C ARG A 359 21.90 -9.08 -7.27
N ARG A 360 23.10 -8.50 -7.39
CA ARG A 360 24.30 -8.97 -6.67
C ARG A 360 24.14 -8.87 -5.16
N ILE A 361 23.50 -7.80 -4.66
CA ILE A 361 23.39 -7.52 -3.23
C ILE A 361 22.06 -7.96 -2.62
N SER A 362 21.09 -8.40 -3.42
CA SER A 362 19.87 -8.99 -2.89
C SER A 362 20.19 -10.21 -2.01
N GLY A 363 19.46 -10.37 -0.93
CA GLY A 363 19.62 -11.46 0.02
C GLY A 363 19.36 -11.05 1.46
N ARG A 364 19.57 -12.01 2.37
CA ARG A 364 19.34 -11.85 3.81
C ARG A 364 20.62 -11.47 4.53
N TYR A 365 20.55 -10.43 5.35
CA TYR A 365 21.65 -9.89 6.14
C TYR A 365 21.31 -9.93 7.63
N VAL A 366 22.25 -10.38 8.46
CA VAL A 366 22.04 -10.56 9.91
C VAL A 366 23.07 -9.84 10.76
N ASN A 367 22.61 -9.28 11.87
CA ASN A 367 23.44 -8.77 12.96
C ASN A 367 22.79 -9.19 14.29
N GLY A 368 23.34 -10.22 14.94
CA GLY A 368 22.73 -10.83 16.12
C GLY A 368 21.32 -11.34 15.82
N ALA A 369 20.31 -10.85 16.55
CA ALA A 369 18.91 -11.19 16.35
C ALA A 369 18.21 -10.34 15.26
N ARG A 370 18.87 -9.29 14.75
CA ARG A 370 18.30 -8.40 13.73
C ARG A 370 18.58 -8.96 12.35
N ILE A 371 17.56 -8.93 11.50
CA ILE A 371 17.62 -9.46 10.14
C ILE A 371 17.03 -8.40 9.20
N VAL A 372 17.72 -8.17 8.10
CA VAL A 372 17.32 -7.27 7.01
C VAL A 372 17.36 -8.07 5.71
N ASP A 373 16.24 -8.10 5.00
CA ASP A 373 16.13 -8.66 3.66
C ASP A 373 16.26 -7.52 2.64
N LEU A 374 17.22 -7.64 1.71
CA LEU A 374 17.30 -6.80 0.51
C LEU A 374 16.67 -7.57 -0.66
N ILE A 375 15.60 -7.05 -1.22
CA ILE A 375 14.74 -7.74 -2.18
C ILE A 375 14.85 -7.03 -3.53
N GLU A 376 15.36 -7.73 -4.55
CA GLU A 376 15.32 -7.26 -5.93
C GLU A 376 14.06 -7.78 -6.61
N SER A 377 13.29 -6.89 -7.23
CA SER A 377 12.23 -7.27 -8.16
C SER A 377 12.04 -6.18 -9.20
N GLY A 378 11.91 -6.58 -10.47
CA GLY A 378 11.60 -5.66 -11.57
C GLY A 378 12.68 -4.59 -11.79
N GLY A 379 13.94 -4.87 -11.46
CA GLY A 379 15.04 -3.91 -11.52
C GLY A 379 15.04 -2.87 -10.39
N GLN A 380 14.18 -3.03 -9.38
CA GLN A 380 14.17 -2.20 -8.18
C GLN A 380 14.69 -2.98 -6.99
N LEU A 381 15.36 -2.29 -6.06
CA LEU A 381 15.82 -2.86 -4.81
C LEU A 381 15.00 -2.27 -3.66
N SER A 382 14.52 -3.13 -2.77
CA SER A 382 13.82 -2.74 -1.55
C SER A 382 14.42 -3.40 -0.33
N LYS A 383 14.09 -2.86 0.84
CA LYS A 383 14.50 -3.34 2.16
C LYS A 383 13.26 -3.66 2.98
N LEU A 384 13.29 -4.81 3.67
CA LEU A 384 12.32 -5.18 4.69
C LEU A 384 13.06 -5.76 5.91
N SER A 385 12.71 -5.31 7.11
CA SER A 385 13.25 -5.89 8.34
C SER A 385 12.44 -7.13 8.73
N ALA A 386 13.08 -8.17 9.29
CA ALA A 386 12.35 -9.38 9.71
C ALA A 386 11.46 -9.17 10.94
N ASP A 387 11.58 -8.01 11.57
CA ASP A 387 10.73 -7.59 12.67
C ASP A 387 9.50 -6.79 12.16
N GLY A 388 9.39 -6.57 10.84
CA GLY A 388 8.22 -5.98 10.20
C GLY A 388 8.34 -4.47 9.95
N GLY A 389 7.18 -3.82 9.84
CA GLY A 389 7.04 -2.44 9.37
C GLY A 389 6.89 -2.38 7.85
N GLU A 390 7.44 -1.33 7.24
CA GLU A 390 7.27 -1.04 5.83
C GLU A 390 8.38 -1.68 4.97
N GLN A 391 8.01 -2.24 3.82
CA GLN A 391 8.97 -2.57 2.76
C GLN A 391 9.27 -1.29 1.95
N VAL A 392 10.52 -0.85 1.96
CA VAL A 392 10.93 0.48 1.45
C VAL A 392 11.97 0.38 0.34
N ARG A 393 11.78 1.17 -0.72
CA ARG A 393 12.68 1.24 -1.87
C ARG A 393 14.01 1.90 -1.51
N LEU A 394 15.08 1.30 -2.01
CA LEU A 394 16.45 1.81 -1.95
C LEU A 394 16.81 2.53 -3.25
N ARG A 395 17.61 3.59 -3.12
CA ARG A 395 18.09 4.44 -4.20
C ARG A 395 19.59 4.68 -4.06
N SER A 396 20.25 5.02 -5.14
CA SER A 396 21.67 5.38 -5.16
C SER A 396 21.86 6.84 -4.71
N ILE A 397 22.83 7.08 -3.83
CA ILE A 397 23.31 8.41 -3.45
C ILE A 397 24.83 8.40 -3.22
N GLY A 398 25.58 9.07 -4.11
CA GLY A 398 27.05 8.97 -4.12
C GLY A 398 27.50 7.52 -4.18
N ASP A 399 28.39 7.11 -3.27
CA ASP A 399 28.90 5.74 -3.15
C ASP A 399 28.09 4.85 -2.20
N ALA A 400 26.88 5.28 -1.81
CA ALA A 400 26.00 4.58 -0.88
C ALA A 400 24.60 4.37 -1.47
N LEU A 401 23.81 3.58 -0.76
CA LEU A 401 22.37 3.51 -0.96
C LEU A 401 21.66 4.33 0.12
N ILE A 402 20.44 4.75 -0.17
CA ILE A 402 19.56 5.44 0.76
C ILE A 402 18.13 4.96 0.60
N VAL A 403 17.40 4.83 1.71
CA VAL A 403 15.95 4.68 1.69
C VAL A 403 15.33 5.95 1.12
N ASP A 404 14.62 5.82 0.00
CA ASP A 404 13.93 6.93 -0.67
C ASP A 404 12.69 6.39 -1.41
N ASP A 405 11.59 6.32 -0.67
CA ASP A 405 10.27 5.83 -1.08
C ASP A 405 9.16 6.81 -0.66
N LYS A 406 7.93 6.49 -1.03
CA LYS A 406 6.67 7.08 -0.57
C LYS A 406 6.52 6.97 0.96
N LEU A 407 6.92 5.81 1.50
CA LEU A 407 6.75 5.41 2.90
C LEU A 407 7.84 5.97 3.83
N ALA A 408 9.09 5.98 3.41
CA ALA A 408 10.22 6.40 4.22
C ALA A 408 11.33 7.12 3.42
N TYR A 409 12.14 7.93 4.11
CA TYR A 409 13.32 8.59 3.55
C TYR A 409 14.45 8.71 4.57
N GLY A 410 15.70 8.54 4.13
CA GLY A 410 16.88 9.09 4.82
C GLY A 410 17.85 8.08 5.42
N GLU A 411 17.45 6.84 5.65
CA GLU A 411 18.36 5.80 6.18
C GLU A 411 19.38 5.42 5.10
N LYS A 412 20.68 5.65 5.38
CA LYS A 412 21.77 5.34 4.46
C LYS A 412 22.29 3.91 4.71
N ILE A 413 22.62 3.22 3.62
CA ILE A 413 23.15 1.86 3.62
C ILE A 413 24.43 1.84 2.79
N VAL A 414 25.54 1.40 3.39
CA VAL A 414 26.81 1.22 2.68
C VAL A 414 27.00 -0.26 2.37
N VAL A 415 27.18 -0.57 1.09
CA VAL A 415 27.45 -1.93 0.62
C VAL A 415 28.93 -2.26 0.81
N ARG A 416 29.21 -3.44 1.36
CA ARG A 416 30.53 -4.10 1.41
C ARG A 416 30.36 -5.51 0.81
N ASP A 417 31.44 -6.15 0.39
CA ASP A 417 31.40 -7.40 -0.41
C ASP A 417 30.30 -8.39 0.01
N ASN A 418 30.33 -8.87 1.25
CA ASN A 418 29.33 -9.79 1.82
C ASN A 418 28.62 -9.19 3.06
N ALA A 419 28.50 -7.87 3.12
CA ALA A 419 27.90 -7.19 4.26
C ALA A 419 27.27 -5.85 3.86
N ILE A 420 26.34 -5.38 4.67
CA ILE A 420 25.82 -4.02 4.60
C ILE A 420 26.04 -3.32 5.93
N VAL A 421 26.28 -2.01 5.88
CA VAL A 421 26.41 -1.16 7.06
C VAL A 421 25.25 -0.19 7.10
N ILE A 422 24.52 -0.19 8.22
CA ILE A 422 23.38 0.70 8.49
C ILE A 422 23.68 1.43 9.80
N GLY A 423 23.85 2.76 9.74
CA GLY A 423 24.41 3.51 10.87
C GLY A 423 25.79 2.98 11.25
N ASP A 424 25.97 2.60 12.51
CA ASP A 424 27.22 2.03 13.04
C ASP A 424 27.22 0.48 13.06
N GLU A 425 26.16 -0.15 12.55
CA GLU A 425 25.97 -1.59 12.62
C GLU A 425 26.31 -2.29 11.31
N THR A 426 27.02 -3.41 11.40
CA THR A 426 27.36 -4.25 10.24
C THR A 426 26.52 -5.53 10.23
N PHE A 427 25.81 -5.77 9.13
CA PHE A 427 25.03 -6.97 8.90
C PHE A 427 25.73 -7.84 7.87
N LYS A 428 25.91 -9.12 8.17
CA LYS A 428 26.57 -10.09 7.27
C LYS A 428 25.54 -10.83 6.45
N ARG A 429 25.81 -11.00 5.15
CA ARG A 429 24.97 -11.80 4.26
C ARG A 429 25.02 -13.27 4.70
N ILE A 430 23.87 -13.93 4.69
CA ILE A 430 23.76 -15.38 4.96
C ILE A 430 23.05 -16.08 3.80
N GLU A 431 23.35 -17.38 3.66
CA GLU A 431 22.57 -18.26 2.81
C GLU A 431 21.26 -18.62 3.52
N VAL A 432 20.13 -18.50 2.80
CA VAL A 432 18.81 -18.84 3.34
C VAL A 432 18.46 -20.24 2.85
N PRO A 433 18.29 -21.23 3.75
CA PRO A 433 17.92 -22.58 3.35
C PRO A 433 16.50 -22.59 2.78
N LYS A 434 16.19 -23.63 1.99
CA LYS A 434 14.82 -23.91 1.53
C LYS A 434 13.85 -23.89 2.73
N PRO A 435 12.76 -23.10 2.69
CA PRO A 435 11.78 -23.06 3.76
C PRO A 435 11.14 -24.42 4.03
N GLN A 436 10.80 -24.68 5.28
CA GLN A 436 10.00 -25.84 5.66
C GLN A 436 8.52 -25.59 5.33
N PRO A 437 7.72 -26.66 5.11
CA PRO A 437 6.28 -26.51 4.99
C PRO A 437 5.67 -25.82 6.23
N ALA A 438 4.69 -24.94 6.00
CA ALA A 438 3.96 -24.30 7.08
C ALA A 438 3.25 -25.35 7.96
N PRO A 439 3.11 -25.10 9.27
CA PRO A 439 2.32 -25.96 10.14
C PRO A 439 0.87 -26.09 9.65
N ALA A 440 0.36 -27.33 9.55
CA ALA A 440 -0.99 -27.60 9.02
C ALA A 440 -2.11 -26.85 9.75
N ARG A 441 -1.96 -26.58 11.06
CA ARG A 441 -2.90 -25.79 11.87
C ARG A 441 -3.13 -24.36 11.35
N TRP A 442 -2.19 -23.82 10.58
CA TRP A 442 -2.25 -22.47 10.00
C TRP A 442 -2.83 -22.44 8.59
N HIS A 443 -2.96 -23.58 7.89
CA HIS A 443 -3.49 -23.60 6.52
C HIS A 443 -4.87 -22.94 6.42
N GLY A 444 -5.76 -23.22 7.38
CA GLY A 444 -7.09 -22.60 7.44
C GLY A 444 -7.09 -21.11 7.84
N LEU A 445 -5.95 -20.56 8.27
CA LEU A 445 -5.79 -19.14 8.64
C LEU A 445 -5.17 -18.31 7.52
N ILE A 446 -4.30 -18.90 6.71
CA ILE A 446 -3.65 -18.21 5.59
C ILE A 446 -4.70 -17.85 4.54
N GLY A 447 -4.64 -16.62 4.03
CA GLY A 447 -5.52 -16.12 2.99
C GLY A 447 -5.84 -14.64 3.14
N GLU A 448 -6.84 -14.21 2.37
CA GLU A 448 -7.24 -12.81 2.27
C GLU A 448 -8.54 -12.55 3.02
N TYR A 449 -8.63 -11.38 3.64
CA TYR A 449 -9.76 -10.94 4.45
C TYR A 449 -10.07 -9.47 4.17
N GLY A 450 -11.32 -9.04 4.40
CA GLY A 450 -11.72 -7.65 4.23
C GLY A 450 -12.35 -7.34 2.88
N TRP A 451 -12.05 -6.17 2.34
CA TRP A 451 -12.73 -5.55 1.21
C TRP A 451 -11.80 -5.45 -0.01
N ASP A 452 -12.35 -5.17 -1.20
CA ASP A 452 -11.53 -5.01 -2.42
C ASP A 452 -10.64 -3.77 -2.36
N HIS A 453 -11.06 -2.72 -1.64
CA HIS A 453 -10.30 -1.48 -1.46
C HIS A 453 -9.30 -1.52 -0.29
N ASP A 454 -9.35 -2.56 0.56
CA ASP A 454 -8.42 -2.77 1.67
C ASP A 454 -8.40 -4.24 2.11
N ILE A 455 -7.42 -4.98 1.59
CA ILE A 455 -7.25 -6.41 1.85
C ILE A 455 -6.27 -6.60 3.00
N LEU A 456 -6.71 -7.34 4.02
CA LEU A 456 -5.83 -7.93 5.03
C LEU A 456 -5.33 -9.29 4.55
N TYR A 457 -4.03 -9.39 4.30
CA TYR A 457 -3.39 -10.67 4.00
C TYR A 457 -2.88 -11.31 5.29
N ILE A 458 -3.26 -12.56 5.52
CA ILE A 458 -2.64 -13.43 6.51
C ILE A 458 -1.81 -14.46 5.77
N PHE A 459 -0.51 -14.50 6.03
CA PHE A 459 0.41 -15.37 5.31
C PHE A 459 1.49 -15.91 6.24
N GLU A 460 2.12 -17.02 5.85
CA GLU A 460 3.24 -17.58 6.61
C GLU A 460 4.55 -17.08 6.02
N LYS A 461 5.44 -16.54 6.86
CA LYS A 461 6.81 -16.17 6.51
C LYS A 461 7.77 -16.55 7.63
N ASP A 462 8.83 -17.27 7.26
CA ASP A 462 9.93 -17.67 8.14
C ASP A 462 9.45 -18.40 9.42
N GLY A 463 8.45 -19.28 9.29
CA GLY A 463 7.90 -20.07 10.39
C GLY A 463 6.97 -19.31 11.33
N LYS A 464 6.48 -18.13 10.93
CA LYS A 464 5.50 -17.31 11.67
C LYS A 464 4.35 -16.90 10.76
N LEU A 465 3.18 -16.65 11.35
CA LEU A 465 2.14 -15.90 10.63
C LEU A 465 2.48 -14.42 10.63
N TRP A 466 2.11 -13.76 9.55
CA TRP A 466 2.25 -12.33 9.33
C TRP A 466 0.93 -11.75 8.87
N ALA A 467 0.70 -10.49 9.21
CA ALA A 467 -0.34 -9.66 8.63
C ALA A 467 0.29 -8.65 7.67
N LEU A 468 -0.29 -8.46 6.48
CA LEU A 468 -0.10 -7.26 5.67
C LEU A 468 -1.43 -6.51 5.67
N ILE A 469 -1.42 -5.30 6.23
CA ILE A 469 -2.60 -4.47 6.48
C ILE A 469 -2.39 -3.04 5.98
N GLU A 470 -3.46 -2.37 5.55
CA GLU A 470 -3.41 -1.04 4.92
C GLU A 470 -2.43 -1.00 3.72
N TRP A 471 -2.27 -2.14 3.02
CA TRP A 471 -1.38 -2.35 1.86
C TRP A 471 0.13 -2.24 2.06
N VAL A 472 0.60 -1.70 3.17
CA VAL A 472 2.00 -1.28 3.34
C VAL A 472 2.67 -1.76 4.64
N GLU A 473 1.90 -2.13 5.67
CA GLU A 473 2.42 -2.51 6.99
C GLU A 473 2.52 -4.04 7.12
N PHE A 474 3.75 -4.54 7.26
CA PHE A 474 4.04 -5.96 7.49
C PHE A 474 4.26 -6.24 8.98
N ASP A 475 3.40 -7.04 9.60
CA ASP A 475 3.47 -7.35 11.02
C ASP A 475 3.70 -8.83 11.29
N PRO A 476 4.87 -9.24 11.86
CA PRO A 476 5.06 -10.60 12.34
C PRO A 476 4.18 -10.85 13.57
N LEU A 477 3.36 -11.88 13.51
CA LEU A 477 2.41 -12.22 14.57
C LEU A 477 3.02 -13.21 15.56
N GLU A 478 2.81 -12.96 16.85
CA GLU A 478 3.14 -13.93 17.90
C GLU A 478 1.87 -14.71 18.28
N GLN A 479 1.97 -16.04 18.25
CA GLN A 479 0.85 -16.91 18.59
C GLN A 479 0.63 -16.94 20.11
N VAL A 480 -0.56 -16.54 20.54
CA VAL A 480 -0.99 -16.57 21.96
C VAL A 480 -1.78 -17.86 22.24
N SER A 481 -2.65 -18.26 21.32
CA SER A 481 -3.39 -19.53 21.37
C SER A 481 -3.71 -20.01 19.95
N GLU A 482 -4.51 -21.07 19.79
CA GLU A 482 -4.83 -21.65 18.48
C GLU A 482 -5.41 -20.62 17.47
N ASN A 483 -6.23 -19.69 17.96
CA ASN A 483 -6.96 -18.71 17.16
C ASN A 483 -6.65 -17.27 17.54
N VAL A 484 -5.72 -17.04 18.46
CA VAL A 484 -5.39 -15.71 18.96
C VAL A 484 -3.91 -15.45 18.74
N PHE A 485 -3.63 -14.34 18.08
CA PHE A 485 -2.30 -13.83 17.82
C PHE A 485 -2.22 -12.40 18.34
N LYS A 486 -1.01 -11.93 18.64
CA LYS A 486 -0.74 -10.54 18.98
C LYS A 486 0.12 -9.90 17.89
N PHE A 487 -0.16 -8.63 17.62
CA PHE A 487 0.70 -7.78 16.83
C PHE A 487 2.02 -7.50 17.58
N PRO A 488 3.08 -7.04 16.89
CA PRO A 488 4.28 -6.54 17.55
C PRO A 488 3.96 -5.40 18.53
N ASP A 489 4.82 -5.23 19.55
CA ASP A 489 4.72 -4.11 20.51
C ASP A 489 5.24 -2.78 19.91
N ARG A 490 4.90 -2.51 18.64
CA ARG A 490 5.27 -1.34 17.83
C ARG A 490 4.32 -1.22 16.63
N GLY A 491 4.50 -0.19 15.81
CA GLY A 491 3.69 0.01 14.60
C GLY A 491 2.28 0.49 14.92
N LEU A 492 1.40 0.44 13.91
CA LEU A 492 0.04 1.01 14.01
C LEU A 492 -0.88 0.22 14.94
N TYR A 493 -0.65 -1.09 15.08
CA TYR A 493 -1.49 -2.02 15.82
C TYR A 493 -0.88 -2.49 17.14
N ASP A 494 0.07 -1.73 17.68
CA ASP A 494 0.71 -1.99 18.97
C ASP A 494 -0.31 -2.29 20.09
N GLY A 495 -0.06 -3.40 20.80
CA GLY A 495 -0.88 -3.91 21.90
C GLY A 495 -2.20 -4.58 21.49
N GLU A 496 -2.53 -4.62 20.19
CA GLU A 496 -3.77 -5.21 19.68
C GLU A 496 -3.62 -6.71 19.41
N ARG A 497 -4.76 -7.37 19.21
CA ARG A 497 -4.85 -8.80 18.91
C ARG A 497 -5.49 -9.05 17.55
N LEU A 498 -5.22 -10.25 17.05
CA LEU A 498 -5.78 -10.81 15.85
C LEU A 498 -6.45 -12.15 16.21
N ILE A 499 -7.78 -12.20 16.07
CA ILE A 499 -8.63 -13.27 16.59
C ILE A 499 -9.42 -13.93 15.45
N PHE A 500 -9.16 -15.20 15.19
CA PHE A 500 -9.81 -15.94 14.12
C PHE A 500 -11.09 -16.64 14.58
N THR A 501 -12.12 -16.57 13.74
CA THR A 501 -13.31 -17.44 13.84
C THR A 501 -13.24 -18.49 12.75
N ARG A 502 -13.34 -19.78 13.11
CA ARG A 502 -13.27 -20.90 12.17
C ARG A 502 -14.61 -21.58 11.97
N ALA A 503 -14.84 -22.06 10.75
CA ALA A 503 -15.85 -23.07 10.46
C ALA A 503 -15.40 -24.45 10.96
N LYS A 504 -16.33 -25.42 10.95
CA LYS A 504 -16.09 -26.80 11.41
C LYS A 504 -14.98 -27.53 10.67
N ASN A 505 -14.69 -27.14 9.43
CA ASN A 505 -13.59 -27.70 8.63
C ASN A 505 -12.22 -27.09 8.95
N GLY A 506 -12.11 -26.24 9.99
CA GLY A 506 -10.87 -25.58 10.37
C GLY A 506 -10.52 -24.33 9.54
N ARG A 507 -11.30 -24.00 8.50
CA ARG A 507 -11.11 -22.78 7.69
C ARG A 507 -11.65 -21.57 8.44
N ALA A 508 -10.84 -20.53 8.60
CA ALA A 508 -11.28 -19.27 9.17
C ALA A 508 -12.33 -18.61 8.26
N THR A 509 -13.47 -18.19 8.81
CA THR A 509 -14.50 -17.45 8.07
C THR A 509 -14.33 -15.94 8.19
N GLN A 510 -13.65 -15.48 9.23
CA GLN A 510 -13.32 -14.10 9.48
C GLN A 510 -12.16 -14.01 10.47
N VAL A 511 -11.60 -12.81 10.57
CA VAL A 511 -10.60 -12.44 11.56
C VAL A 511 -10.96 -11.07 12.13
N GLU A 512 -10.89 -10.92 13.45
CA GLU A 512 -10.97 -9.62 14.11
C GLU A 512 -9.55 -9.11 14.33
N ALA A 513 -9.20 -7.95 13.78
CA ALA A 513 -7.93 -7.27 14.01
C ALA A 513 -8.22 -5.90 14.64
N ALA A 514 -7.73 -5.67 15.85
CA ALA A 514 -7.93 -4.42 16.59
C ALA A 514 -9.41 -3.97 16.67
N SER A 515 -10.31 -4.89 17.02
CA SER A 515 -11.77 -4.69 17.10
C SER A 515 -12.51 -4.52 15.76
N VAL A 516 -11.82 -4.60 14.63
CA VAL A 516 -12.42 -4.58 13.29
C VAL A 516 -12.53 -5.99 12.74
N VAL A 517 -13.71 -6.37 12.25
CA VAL A 517 -13.96 -7.71 11.69
C VAL A 517 -13.75 -7.71 10.18
N PHE A 518 -12.72 -8.43 9.74
CA PHE A 518 -12.41 -8.70 8.33
C PHE A 518 -12.97 -10.07 7.95
N LYS A 519 -13.98 -10.09 7.06
CA LYS A 519 -14.54 -11.35 6.54
C LYS A 519 -13.56 -12.00 5.58
N ARG A 520 -13.43 -13.34 5.61
CA ARG A 520 -12.57 -14.05 4.65
C ARG A 520 -13.11 -13.84 3.23
N ARG A 521 -12.21 -13.49 2.32
CA ARG A 521 -12.48 -13.33 0.90
C ARG A 521 -12.46 -14.70 0.21
N ASN A 522 -13.28 -14.86 -0.83
CA ASN A 522 -13.27 -16.04 -1.68
C ASN A 522 -12.43 -15.76 -2.93
N VAL A 523 -11.13 -16.02 -2.83
CA VAL A 523 -10.15 -15.64 -3.86
C VAL A 523 -9.69 -16.89 -4.59
N GLY A 524 -10.26 -17.08 -5.78
CA GLY A 524 -9.95 -18.20 -6.65
C GLY A 524 -10.37 -19.59 -6.12
N PRO A 525 -10.13 -20.65 -6.89
CA PRO A 525 -10.30 -22.02 -6.44
C PRO A 525 -9.30 -22.28 -5.31
N GLU A 526 -9.76 -23.02 -4.30
CA GLU A 526 -8.84 -23.65 -3.36
C GLU A 526 -7.91 -24.61 -4.12
N GLU A 527 -6.76 -24.92 -3.53
CA GLU A 527 -5.83 -25.88 -4.11
C GLU A 527 -6.56 -27.21 -4.43
N GLY A 528 -6.58 -27.60 -5.70
CA GLY A 528 -7.31 -28.79 -6.18
C GLY A 528 -8.80 -28.60 -6.48
N ALA A 529 -9.38 -27.41 -6.30
CA ALA A 529 -10.80 -27.11 -6.53
C ALA A 529 -11.17 -26.79 -8.00
N GLY A 530 -10.27 -27.08 -8.95
CA GLY A 530 -10.46 -26.86 -10.39
C GLY A 530 -10.00 -25.49 -10.89
N GLN A 531 -10.25 -25.20 -12.17
CA GLN A 531 -9.82 -23.98 -12.87
C GLN A 531 -10.83 -22.84 -12.71
N LEU A 532 -10.37 -21.60 -12.52
CA LEU A 532 -11.25 -20.42 -12.63
C LEU A 532 -11.78 -20.30 -14.05
N ARG A 533 -13.10 -20.22 -14.18
CA ARG A 533 -13.75 -19.97 -15.47
C ARG A 533 -14.28 -18.57 -15.54
N ILE A 534 -14.07 -17.91 -16.66
CA ILE A 534 -14.77 -16.67 -16.98
C ILE A 534 -16.10 -16.99 -17.65
N LYS A 535 -17.02 -16.03 -17.64
CA LYS A 535 -18.20 -16.08 -18.51
C LYS A 535 -17.82 -15.42 -19.85
N PRO A 536 -17.76 -16.17 -20.96
CA PRO A 536 -17.43 -15.60 -22.26
C PRO A 536 -18.48 -14.59 -22.72
N LEU A 537 -18.06 -13.53 -23.43
CA LEU A 537 -18.95 -12.54 -24.05
C LEU A 537 -19.81 -13.14 -25.17
N SER A 538 -19.38 -14.24 -25.77
CA SER A 538 -20.10 -14.96 -26.83
C SER A 538 -19.77 -16.45 -26.78
N PRO A 539 -20.59 -17.34 -27.40
CA PRO A 539 -20.30 -18.76 -27.45
C PRO A 539 -18.94 -19.05 -28.07
N VAL A 540 -18.06 -19.74 -27.33
CA VAL A 540 -16.67 -20.02 -27.77
C VAL A 540 -16.63 -20.73 -29.12
N SER A 541 -17.59 -21.60 -29.42
CA SER A 541 -17.69 -22.29 -30.72
C SER A 541 -17.93 -21.34 -31.89
N ALA A 542 -18.70 -20.26 -31.69
CA ALA A 542 -18.93 -19.25 -32.72
C ALA A 542 -17.67 -18.39 -32.94
N LEU A 543 -17.04 -17.95 -31.84
CA LEU A 543 -15.79 -17.19 -31.88
C LEU A 543 -14.66 -17.98 -32.55
N LEU A 544 -14.57 -19.29 -32.27
CA LEU A 544 -13.59 -20.17 -32.90
C LEU A 544 -13.77 -20.23 -34.42
N LYS A 545 -15.01 -20.36 -34.90
CA LYS A 545 -15.33 -20.35 -36.33
C LYS A 545 -14.91 -19.03 -37.00
N GLU A 546 -15.18 -17.90 -36.34
CA GLU A 546 -14.79 -16.59 -36.83
C GLU A 546 -13.26 -16.43 -36.87
N ALA A 547 -12.57 -16.77 -35.78
CA ALA A 547 -11.14 -16.62 -35.67
C ALA A 547 -10.36 -17.51 -36.66
N LEU A 548 -10.85 -18.72 -36.93
CA LEU A 548 -10.27 -19.61 -37.95
C LEU A 548 -10.41 -19.09 -39.39
N ALA A 549 -11.41 -18.24 -39.65
CA ALA A 549 -11.60 -17.58 -40.94
C ALA A 549 -10.80 -16.27 -41.05
N ALA A 550 -10.30 -15.74 -39.94
CA ALA A 550 -9.52 -14.51 -39.89
C ALA A 550 -8.02 -14.76 -40.17
N GLN A 551 -7.30 -13.69 -40.48
CA GLN A 551 -5.85 -13.70 -40.67
C GLN A 551 -5.17 -12.82 -39.62
N PRO A 552 -3.95 -13.17 -39.19
CA PRO A 552 -3.17 -12.32 -38.30
C PRO A 552 -2.92 -10.95 -38.94
N PRO A 553 -2.69 -9.90 -38.12
CA PRO A 553 -2.31 -8.59 -38.64
C PRO A 553 -1.04 -8.74 -39.48
N LYS A 554 -0.99 -8.02 -40.60
CA LYS A 554 0.21 -8.00 -41.46
C LYS A 554 1.33 -7.27 -40.73
N GLU A 555 2.50 -7.87 -40.70
CA GLU A 555 3.73 -7.25 -40.18
C GLU A 555 4.72 -7.02 -41.33
N ASP A 556 5.34 -5.85 -41.32
CA ASP A 556 6.49 -5.55 -42.18
C ASP A 556 7.73 -5.48 -41.26
N GLY A 557 8.78 -6.23 -41.56
CA GLY A 557 9.98 -6.30 -40.74
C GLY A 557 10.97 -7.37 -41.23
N ASP A 558 12.23 -7.22 -40.85
CA ASP A 558 13.28 -8.22 -41.09
C ASP A 558 13.22 -9.28 -39.98
N PHE A 559 12.34 -10.26 -40.15
CA PHE A 559 12.13 -11.32 -39.17
C PHE A 559 12.99 -12.55 -39.47
N ARG A 560 13.41 -13.24 -38.41
CA ARG A 560 14.03 -14.57 -38.51
C ARG A 560 13.00 -15.58 -39.01
N GLU A 561 13.46 -16.51 -39.84
CA GLU A 561 12.67 -17.68 -40.24
C GLU A 561 12.25 -18.48 -38.99
N PRO A 562 10.95 -18.77 -38.79
CA PRO A 562 10.48 -19.57 -37.67
C PRO A 562 11.05 -20.99 -37.69
N ASP A 563 11.58 -21.43 -36.55
CA ASP A 563 12.11 -22.78 -36.32
C ASP A 563 11.53 -23.32 -35.01
N LEU A 564 10.24 -23.67 -35.07
CA LEU A 564 9.52 -24.23 -33.94
C LEU A 564 9.94 -25.68 -33.71
N VAL A 565 10.39 -25.98 -32.49
CA VAL A 565 10.81 -27.31 -32.07
C VAL A 565 10.01 -27.79 -30.88
N GLU A 566 9.68 -29.08 -30.89
CA GLU A 566 8.93 -29.72 -29.81
C GLU A 566 9.82 -29.95 -28.58
N LEU A 567 9.38 -29.45 -27.41
CA LEU A 567 10.18 -29.46 -26.19
C LEU A 567 10.55 -30.87 -25.71
N THR A 568 9.61 -31.81 -25.78
CA THR A 568 9.80 -33.21 -25.34
C THR A 568 10.74 -34.00 -26.25
N ARG A 569 10.98 -33.54 -27.49
CA ARG A 569 12.01 -34.13 -28.37
C ARG A 569 13.41 -33.69 -27.95
N LEU A 570 13.55 -32.51 -27.35
CA LEU A 570 14.83 -32.01 -26.83
C LEU A 570 15.16 -32.57 -25.44
N ASP A 571 14.15 -32.70 -24.57
CA ASP A 571 14.27 -33.35 -23.27
C ASP A 571 12.97 -34.10 -22.93
N PRO A 572 12.94 -35.45 -23.03
CA PRO A 572 11.72 -36.25 -22.82
C PRO A 572 11.25 -36.29 -21.37
N THR A 573 12.00 -35.71 -20.43
CA THR A 573 11.60 -35.64 -19.01
C THR A 573 10.83 -34.36 -18.67
N ILE A 574 10.70 -33.41 -19.61
CA ILE A 574 9.76 -32.29 -19.48
C ILE A 574 8.35 -32.86 -19.50
N LYS A 575 7.53 -32.48 -18.51
CA LYS A 575 6.12 -32.91 -18.46
C LYS A 575 5.24 -31.87 -19.13
N LEU A 576 4.15 -32.36 -19.73
CA LEU A 576 3.16 -31.53 -20.39
C LEU A 576 1.81 -31.69 -19.70
N GLU A 577 1.18 -30.56 -19.36
CA GLU A 577 -0.23 -30.46 -19.00
C GLU A 577 -0.81 -29.30 -19.82
N ILE A 578 -0.92 -29.51 -21.14
CA ILE A 578 -1.34 -28.47 -22.08
C ILE A 578 -2.81 -28.16 -21.90
N ARG A 579 -3.10 -27.06 -21.19
CA ARG A 579 -4.43 -26.72 -20.67
C ARG A 579 -5.43 -26.47 -21.79
N TYR A 580 -4.96 -25.88 -22.89
CA TYR A 580 -5.76 -25.55 -24.06
C TYR A 580 -5.97 -26.74 -25.03
N ALA A 581 -5.36 -27.91 -24.77
CA ALA A 581 -5.71 -29.18 -25.40
C ALA A 581 -6.82 -29.95 -24.63
N SER A 582 -7.39 -29.35 -23.59
CA SER A 582 -8.45 -29.93 -22.75
C SER A 582 -9.51 -28.87 -22.41
N THR A 583 -10.55 -29.23 -21.65
CA THR A 583 -11.54 -28.26 -21.11
C THR A 583 -11.13 -27.67 -19.76
N ASN A 584 -9.91 -27.96 -19.30
CA ASN A 584 -9.37 -27.48 -18.03
C ASN A 584 -8.58 -26.18 -18.25
N ASN A 585 -9.28 -25.13 -18.66
CA ASN A 585 -8.79 -23.76 -18.88
C ASN A 585 -9.91 -22.75 -18.61
N PHE A 586 -9.58 -21.46 -18.62
CA PHE A 586 -10.50 -20.39 -18.25
C PHE A 586 -11.77 -20.25 -19.12
N LEU A 587 -11.74 -20.78 -20.36
CA LEU A 587 -12.89 -20.80 -21.28
C LEU A 587 -13.62 -22.16 -21.33
N GLY A 588 -13.10 -23.18 -20.63
CA GLY A 588 -13.72 -24.49 -20.56
C GLY A 588 -13.83 -25.24 -21.89
N SER A 589 -13.00 -24.90 -22.89
CA SER A 589 -13.10 -25.38 -24.27
C SER A 589 -11.75 -25.88 -24.81
N VAL A 590 -11.76 -26.75 -25.81
CA VAL A 590 -10.53 -27.28 -26.45
C VAL A 590 -10.13 -26.40 -27.63
N PHE A 591 -8.89 -25.95 -27.67
CA PHE A 591 -8.34 -25.08 -28.72
C PHE A 591 -7.21 -25.73 -29.53
N TYR A 592 -6.46 -26.67 -28.94
CA TYR A 592 -5.39 -27.41 -29.61
C TYR A 592 -5.83 -28.84 -29.91
N SER A 593 -5.46 -29.35 -31.08
CA SER A 593 -5.75 -30.73 -31.49
C SER A 593 -4.90 -31.76 -30.75
N GLU A 594 -3.71 -31.37 -30.28
CA GLU A 594 -2.73 -32.25 -29.63
C GLU A 594 -2.12 -31.57 -28.39
N PRO A 595 -1.86 -32.30 -27.30
CA PRO A 595 -1.23 -31.75 -26.09
C PRO A 595 0.31 -31.70 -26.24
N ARG A 596 0.80 -30.93 -27.22
CA ARG A 596 2.23 -30.73 -27.51
C ARG A 596 2.68 -29.32 -27.15
N ALA A 597 3.98 -29.09 -27.04
CA ALA A 597 4.54 -27.77 -26.75
C ALA A 597 5.73 -27.48 -27.67
N PHE A 598 5.68 -26.31 -28.31
CA PHE A 598 6.71 -25.85 -29.23
C PHE A 598 7.22 -24.47 -28.84
N LEU A 599 8.51 -24.24 -29.03
CA LEU A 599 9.14 -22.92 -28.94
C LEU A 599 10.09 -22.73 -30.13
N GLN A 600 10.45 -21.49 -30.44
CA GLN A 600 11.57 -21.20 -31.32
C GLN A 600 12.83 -21.88 -30.76
N ARG A 601 13.63 -22.51 -31.62
CA ARG A 601 14.80 -23.31 -31.19
C ARG A 601 15.66 -22.64 -30.12
N PRO A 602 16.07 -21.36 -30.23
CA PRO A 602 16.87 -20.72 -29.19
C PRO A 602 16.17 -20.65 -27.83
N ALA A 603 14.86 -20.36 -27.82
CA ALA A 603 14.05 -20.34 -26.61
C ALA A 603 13.86 -21.76 -26.04
N ALA A 604 13.63 -22.75 -26.89
CA ALA A 604 13.50 -24.15 -26.48
C ALA A 604 14.79 -24.68 -25.82
N GLU A 605 15.94 -24.40 -26.41
CA GLU A 605 17.26 -24.77 -25.87
C GLU A 605 17.55 -24.04 -24.55
N ALA A 606 17.16 -22.77 -24.44
CA ALA A 606 17.25 -22.01 -23.19
C ALA A 606 16.39 -22.63 -22.08
N LEU A 607 15.14 -23.00 -22.39
CA LEU A 607 14.26 -23.69 -21.46
C LEU A 607 14.82 -25.05 -21.01
N VAL A 608 15.45 -25.81 -21.91
CA VAL A 608 16.12 -27.07 -21.54
C VAL A 608 17.30 -26.83 -20.59
N ARG A 609 18.06 -25.74 -20.74
CA ARG A 609 19.13 -25.38 -19.79
C ARG A 609 18.56 -25.00 -18.42
N ALA A 610 17.48 -24.21 -18.38
CA ALA A 610 16.77 -23.88 -17.14
C ALA A 610 16.25 -25.16 -16.45
N HIS A 611 15.64 -26.06 -17.22
CA HIS A 611 15.17 -27.36 -16.73
C HIS A 611 16.28 -28.20 -16.10
N ARG A 612 17.47 -28.25 -16.72
CA ARG A 612 18.62 -28.99 -16.18
C ARG A 612 19.08 -28.43 -14.84
N LYS A 613 19.16 -27.10 -14.69
CA LYS A 613 19.48 -26.43 -13.41
C LYS A 613 18.46 -26.77 -12.32
N LEU A 614 17.18 -26.83 -12.66
CA LEU A 614 16.12 -27.18 -11.71
C LEU A 614 16.18 -28.66 -11.28
N LYS A 615 16.60 -29.56 -12.17
CA LYS A 615 16.76 -30.98 -11.84
C LYS A 615 17.80 -31.20 -10.75
N GLU A 616 18.89 -30.45 -10.78
CA GLU A 616 19.93 -30.46 -9.73
C GLU A 616 19.35 -30.08 -8.35
N GLN A 617 18.25 -29.32 -8.34
CA GLN A 617 17.53 -28.90 -7.14
C GLN A 617 16.31 -29.78 -6.81
N GLY A 618 16.09 -30.86 -7.55
CA GLY A 618 15.01 -31.83 -7.31
C GLY A 618 13.68 -31.49 -7.98
N TYR A 619 13.66 -30.58 -8.95
CA TYR A 619 12.43 -30.17 -9.67
C TYR A 619 12.56 -30.36 -11.18
N GLY A 620 11.44 -30.63 -11.84
CA GLY A 620 11.32 -30.60 -13.29
C GLY A 620 10.30 -29.56 -13.75
N LEU A 621 10.25 -29.29 -15.05
CA LEU A 621 9.29 -28.35 -15.65
C LEU A 621 8.01 -29.05 -16.10
N LEU A 622 6.87 -28.45 -15.77
CA LEU A 622 5.54 -28.82 -16.23
C LEU A 622 4.98 -27.69 -17.09
N ILE A 623 4.82 -27.93 -18.40
CA ILE A 623 4.40 -26.92 -19.36
C ILE A 623 2.88 -26.89 -19.48
N HIS A 624 2.29 -25.70 -19.35
CA HIS A 624 0.86 -25.45 -19.51
C HIS A 624 0.50 -24.86 -20.87
N ASP A 625 1.35 -23.99 -21.41
CA ASP A 625 1.26 -23.46 -22.76
C ASP A 625 2.64 -23.03 -23.30
N ALA A 626 2.79 -22.99 -24.62
CA ALA A 626 3.99 -22.53 -25.32
C ALA A 626 3.59 -21.78 -26.59
N TYR A 627 3.99 -22.23 -27.79
CA TYR A 627 3.47 -21.66 -29.03
C TYR A 627 1.93 -21.77 -29.10
N ARG A 628 1.27 -20.60 -29.20
CA ARG A 628 -0.19 -20.46 -29.31
C ARG A 628 -0.52 -19.85 -30.66
N PRO A 629 -1.22 -20.54 -31.59
CA PRO A 629 -1.62 -19.97 -32.87
C PRO A 629 -2.42 -18.67 -32.68
N TRP A 630 -2.20 -17.68 -33.55
CA TRP A 630 -2.85 -16.37 -33.44
C TRP A 630 -4.38 -16.43 -33.33
N TYR A 631 -5.06 -17.33 -34.07
CA TYR A 631 -6.52 -17.45 -33.99
C TYR A 631 -7.02 -17.74 -32.56
N VAL A 632 -6.26 -18.50 -31.76
CA VAL A 632 -6.61 -18.78 -30.37
C VAL A 632 -6.51 -17.51 -29.51
N THR A 633 -5.49 -16.68 -29.76
CA THR A 633 -5.35 -15.37 -29.12
C THR A 633 -6.52 -14.46 -29.45
N LYS A 634 -7.00 -14.47 -30.71
CA LYS A 634 -8.21 -13.74 -31.10
C LYS A 634 -9.45 -14.25 -30.33
N VAL A 635 -9.64 -15.57 -30.23
CA VAL A 635 -10.76 -16.12 -29.44
C VAL A 635 -10.68 -15.70 -27.98
N PHE A 636 -9.49 -15.75 -27.38
CA PHE A 636 -9.29 -15.35 -25.97
C PHE A 636 -9.68 -13.90 -25.77
N TRP A 637 -9.23 -13.01 -26.65
CA TRP A 637 -9.57 -11.59 -26.59
C TRP A 637 -11.06 -11.31 -26.77
N ASP A 638 -11.68 -11.90 -27.79
CA ASP A 638 -13.09 -11.65 -28.12
C ASP A 638 -14.04 -12.28 -27.09
N ALA A 639 -13.61 -13.36 -26.43
CA ALA A 639 -14.37 -14.01 -25.36
C ALA A 639 -14.28 -13.25 -24.03
N THR A 640 -13.21 -12.49 -23.79
CA THR A 640 -12.87 -11.98 -22.46
C THR A 640 -13.51 -10.62 -22.17
N PRO A 641 -14.22 -10.47 -21.03
CA PRO A 641 -14.72 -9.18 -20.56
C PRO A 641 -13.61 -8.13 -20.40
N GLU A 642 -13.97 -6.86 -20.58
CA GLU A 642 -13.00 -5.74 -20.61
C GLU A 642 -12.14 -5.65 -19.34
N ASP A 643 -12.73 -5.89 -18.16
CA ASP A 643 -12.06 -5.89 -16.86
C ASP A 643 -10.99 -6.98 -16.70
N LYS A 644 -10.99 -7.98 -17.59
CA LYS A 644 -10.05 -9.11 -17.57
C LYS A 644 -9.11 -9.15 -18.77
N LYS A 645 -9.22 -8.18 -19.69
CA LYS A 645 -8.35 -8.13 -20.88
C LYS A 645 -6.88 -7.89 -20.55
N ILE A 646 -6.56 -7.49 -19.32
CA ILE A 646 -5.18 -7.44 -18.83
C ILE A 646 -4.49 -8.83 -18.83
N PHE A 647 -5.26 -9.93 -18.77
CA PHE A 647 -4.74 -11.30 -18.76
C PHE A 647 -4.71 -11.96 -20.15
N VAL A 648 -5.14 -11.25 -21.22
CA VAL A 648 -5.15 -11.81 -22.58
C VAL A 648 -4.54 -10.82 -23.57
N ALA A 649 -3.73 -11.34 -24.49
CA ALA A 649 -3.06 -10.48 -25.46
C ALA A 649 -4.02 -9.91 -26.51
N ASP A 650 -3.80 -8.63 -26.85
CA ASP A 650 -4.51 -7.94 -27.94
C ASP A 650 -4.10 -8.55 -29.30
N PRO A 651 -5.02 -9.21 -30.02
CA PRO A 651 -4.71 -9.91 -31.26
C PRO A 651 -4.30 -8.96 -32.38
N SER A 652 -4.60 -7.66 -32.29
CA SER A 652 -4.16 -6.67 -33.28
C SER A 652 -2.63 -6.44 -33.26
N LYS A 653 -1.96 -6.83 -32.17
CA LYS A 653 -0.50 -6.72 -31.98
C LYS A 653 0.21 -8.09 -31.98
N GLY A 654 -0.56 -9.17 -32.01
CA GLY A 654 -0.09 -10.51 -31.69
C GLY A 654 0.31 -10.65 -30.21
N SER A 655 0.96 -11.76 -29.89
CA SER A 655 1.50 -12.09 -28.57
C SER A 655 2.82 -12.85 -28.72
N ARG A 656 3.59 -12.92 -27.63
CA ARG A 656 4.86 -13.66 -27.64
C ARG A 656 4.65 -15.16 -27.81
N HIS A 657 3.50 -15.70 -27.38
CA HIS A 657 3.14 -17.08 -27.66
C HIS A 657 2.95 -17.36 -29.15
N ASN A 658 2.27 -16.49 -29.92
CA ASN A 658 2.14 -16.72 -31.38
C ASN A 658 3.46 -16.55 -32.13
N ARG A 659 4.47 -15.93 -31.52
CA ARG A 659 5.83 -15.88 -32.06
C ARG A 659 6.68 -17.10 -31.66
N GLY A 660 6.14 -18.02 -30.86
CA GLY A 660 6.86 -19.18 -30.32
C GLY A 660 7.93 -18.82 -29.30
N ALA A 661 7.82 -17.65 -28.68
CA ALA A 661 8.83 -17.08 -27.81
C ALA A 661 8.30 -16.80 -26.39
N ALA A 662 7.19 -17.41 -26.00
CA ALA A 662 6.68 -17.40 -24.63
C ALA A 662 6.23 -18.79 -24.19
N VAL A 663 6.31 -19.03 -22.90
CA VAL A 663 5.96 -20.30 -22.27
C VAL A 663 5.29 -20.04 -20.92
N ASP A 664 4.20 -20.77 -20.68
CA ASP A 664 3.50 -20.83 -19.40
C ASP A 664 3.83 -22.15 -18.72
N LEU A 665 4.34 -22.10 -17.50
CA LEU A 665 4.80 -23.30 -16.81
C LEU A 665 4.78 -23.22 -15.28
N THR A 666 4.90 -24.38 -14.65
CA THR A 666 5.16 -24.54 -13.22
C THR A 666 6.23 -25.61 -12.99
N LEU A 667 6.57 -25.81 -11.72
CA LEU A 667 7.46 -26.88 -11.28
C LEU A 667 6.69 -28.17 -10.98
N TYR A 668 7.32 -29.32 -11.17
CA TYR A 668 6.90 -30.57 -10.53
C TYR A 668 8.06 -31.14 -9.70
N ASP A 669 7.74 -31.80 -8.60
CA ASP A 669 8.73 -32.42 -7.72
C ASP A 669 9.19 -33.75 -8.32
N LEU A 670 10.50 -33.96 -8.48
CA LEU A 670 11.05 -35.16 -9.13
C LEU A 670 10.81 -36.43 -8.31
N LYS A 671 10.68 -36.32 -6.98
CA LYS A 671 10.50 -37.49 -6.09
C LYS A 671 9.07 -38.02 -6.14
N THR A 672 8.10 -37.12 -6.14
CA THR A 672 6.66 -37.44 -6.10
C THR A 672 6.02 -37.45 -7.48
N GLY A 673 6.65 -36.78 -8.45
CA GLY A 673 6.14 -36.58 -9.80
C GLY A 673 4.96 -35.61 -9.88
N LYS A 674 4.56 -34.96 -8.77
CA LYS A 674 3.38 -34.09 -8.68
C LYS A 674 3.75 -32.62 -8.97
N PRO A 675 2.80 -31.82 -9.50
CA PRO A 675 2.95 -30.37 -9.56
C PRO A 675 3.28 -29.79 -8.18
N VAL A 676 4.15 -28.79 -8.15
CA VAL A 676 4.51 -28.05 -6.94
C VAL A 676 3.45 -26.99 -6.65
N ALA A 677 3.04 -26.89 -5.39
CA ALA A 677 2.11 -25.86 -4.94
C ALA A 677 2.77 -24.47 -5.02
N MET A 678 2.09 -23.53 -5.67
CA MET A 678 2.50 -22.13 -5.79
C MET A 678 1.56 -21.23 -4.99
N VAL A 679 1.78 -19.92 -5.01
CA VAL A 679 0.89 -18.95 -4.34
C VAL A 679 -0.51 -18.88 -4.95
N GLY A 680 -0.63 -19.29 -6.21
CA GLY A 680 -1.84 -19.34 -6.99
C GLY A 680 -1.85 -20.53 -7.94
N THR A 681 -2.89 -20.63 -8.75
CA THR A 681 -3.07 -21.63 -9.81
C THR A 681 -2.88 -21.00 -11.18
N TYR A 682 -2.45 -21.80 -12.17
CA TYR A 682 -2.33 -21.35 -13.57
C TYR A 682 -3.65 -20.79 -14.11
N ASP A 683 -3.58 -19.78 -14.98
CA ASP A 683 -4.70 -19.24 -15.76
C ASP A 683 -5.84 -18.69 -14.86
N GLU A 684 -5.46 -18.21 -13.68
CA GLU A 684 -6.35 -17.53 -12.74
C GLU A 684 -6.29 -16.00 -12.93
N THR A 685 -7.44 -15.32 -12.87
CA THR A 685 -7.53 -13.86 -13.05
C THR A 685 -7.70 -13.15 -11.71
N THR A 686 -6.92 -13.54 -10.71
CA THR A 686 -6.91 -12.93 -9.36
C THR A 686 -5.54 -12.36 -9.04
N ASP A 687 -5.43 -11.57 -7.97
CA ASP A 687 -4.15 -10.99 -7.54
C ASP A 687 -3.06 -12.03 -7.26
N ARG A 688 -3.42 -13.30 -7.01
CA ARG A 688 -2.48 -14.40 -6.83
C ARG A 688 -1.68 -14.73 -8.11
N SER A 689 -2.06 -14.18 -9.26
CA SER A 689 -1.33 -14.31 -10.52
C SER A 689 -0.05 -13.48 -10.53
N TYR A 690 0.06 -12.42 -9.73
CA TYR A 690 1.17 -11.49 -9.81
C TYR A 690 2.50 -12.13 -9.34
N PRO A 691 3.62 -11.87 -10.05
CA PRO A 691 4.95 -12.33 -9.65
C PRO A 691 5.35 -11.93 -8.23
N ASP A 692 4.86 -10.78 -7.76
CA ASP A 692 5.21 -10.23 -6.44
C ASP A 692 4.08 -10.38 -5.42
N TYR A 693 3.04 -11.20 -5.70
CA TYR A 693 1.94 -11.44 -4.76
C TYR A 693 2.47 -11.81 -3.36
N PRO A 694 2.06 -11.10 -2.28
CA PRO A 694 2.68 -11.23 -0.96
C PRO A 694 2.19 -12.42 -0.14
N GLY A 695 1.01 -12.97 -0.46
CA GLY A 695 0.35 -14.02 0.32
C GLY A 695 1.00 -15.40 0.26
N GLY A 696 0.31 -16.40 0.82
CA GLY A 696 0.75 -17.80 0.82
C GLY A 696 1.81 -18.15 1.87
N THR A 697 2.57 -19.22 1.64
CA THR A 697 3.64 -19.69 2.53
C THR A 697 5.02 -19.27 2.04
N SER A 698 6.01 -19.25 2.93
CA SER A 698 7.41 -19.07 2.55
C SER A 698 7.85 -20.10 1.52
N LEU A 699 7.40 -21.35 1.63
CA LEU A 699 7.74 -22.40 0.67
C LEU A 699 7.15 -22.12 -0.72
N GLN A 700 5.89 -21.71 -0.82
CA GLN A 700 5.25 -21.36 -2.10
C GLN A 700 5.94 -20.17 -2.78
N ARG A 701 6.25 -19.10 -2.03
CA ARG A 701 6.98 -17.95 -2.57
C ARG A 701 8.41 -18.32 -2.99
N TRP A 702 9.07 -19.19 -2.22
CA TRP A 702 10.39 -19.73 -2.58
C TRP A 702 10.35 -20.56 -3.88
N HIS A 703 9.30 -21.37 -4.10
CA HIS A 703 9.14 -22.12 -5.35
C HIS A 703 8.91 -21.22 -6.56
N ARG A 704 8.10 -20.16 -6.39
CA ARG A 704 7.90 -19.14 -7.42
C ARG A 704 9.22 -18.44 -7.77
N GLU A 705 9.99 -18.05 -6.77
CA GLU A 705 11.28 -17.39 -6.99
C GLU A 705 12.30 -18.33 -7.63
N LEU A 706 12.37 -19.57 -7.17
CA LEU A 706 13.23 -20.60 -7.78
C LEU A 706 12.93 -20.77 -9.28
N LEU A 707 11.65 -20.81 -9.64
CA LEU A 707 11.23 -20.89 -11.04
C LEU A 707 11.69 -19.64 -11.81
N ARG A 708 11.42 -18.45 -11.27
CA ARG A 708 11.81 -17.17 -11.88
C ARG A 708 13.32 -17.11 -12.11
N ASP A 709 14.13 -17.36 -11.08
CA ASP A 709 15.59 -17.35 -11.13
C ASP A 709 16.13 -18.30 -12.22
N ALA A 710 15.60 -19.53 -12.27
CA ALA A 710 16.04 -20.51 -13.27
C ALA A 710 15.75 -20.02 -14.70
N MET A 711 14.57 -19.47 -14.93
CA MET A 711 14.14 -18.97 -16.24
C MET A 711 14.89 -17.69 -16.64
N GLU A 712 14.97 -16.69 -15.76
CA GLU A 712 15.66 -15.42 -16.03
C GLU A 712 17.16 -15.60 -16.24
N SER A 713 17.78 -16.59 -15.58
CA SER A 713 19.19 -16.95 -15.81
C SER A 713 19.47 -17.45 -17.24
N GLU A 714 18.43 -17.80 -18.01
CA GLU A 714 18.53 -18.31 -19.38
C GLU A 714 17.93 -17.34 -20.42
N GLY A 715 17.70 -16.07 -20.05
CA GLY A 715 17.28 -15.02 -20.98
C GLY A 715 15.76 -14.94 -21.20
N PHE A 716 14.98 -15.49 -20.27
CA PHE A 716 13.56 -15.19 -20.15
C PHE A 716 13.32 -14.00 -19.22
N SER A 717 12.13 -13.41 -19.31
CA SER A 717 11.61 -12.43 -18.36
C SER A 717 10.20 -12.84 -17.94
N VAL A 718 9.90 -12.80 -16.64
CA VAL A 718 8.54 -13.06 -16.16
C VAL A 718 7.59 -11.93 -16.60
N TYR A 719 6.35 -12.27 -16.94
CA TYR A 719 5.33 -11.28 -17.28
C TYR A 719 4.79 -10.58 -16.03
N GLU A 720 4.56 -9.28 -16.11
CA GLU A 720 4.33 -8.40 -14.96
C GLU A 720 3.06 -8.74 -14.14
N VAL A 721 2.10 -9.47 -14.71
CA VAL A 721 0.86 -9.88 -14.03
C VAL A 721 0.68 -11.40 -13.91
N GLU A 722 1.64 -12.20 -14.39
CA GLU A 722 1.54 -13.68 -14.43
C GLU A 722 2.87 -14.35 -14.04
N TRP A 723 2.95 -14.88 -12.82
CA TRP A 723 4.16 -15.52 -12.29
C TRP A 723 4.59 -16.79 -13.05
N TRP A 724 3.68 -17.39 -13.82
CA TRP A 724 3.93 -18.59 -14.62
C TRP A 724 4.36 -18.31 -16.06
N HIS A 725 4.23 -17.06 -16.54
CA HIS A 725 4.45 -16.69 -17.93
C HIS A 725 5.83 -16.10 -18.13
N PHE A 726 6.58 -16.62 -19.11
CA PHE A 726 7.94 -16.21 -19.39
C PHE A 726 8.16 -15.88 -20.87
N ASP A 727 8.57 -14.64 -21.14
CA ASP A 727 8.93 -14.12 -22.46
C ASP A 727 10.42 -14.33 -22.74
N TYR A 728 10.78 -14.94 -23.87
CA TYR A 728 12.17 -15.03 -24.31
C TYR A 728 12.63 -13.71 -24.96
N LYS A 729 13.81 -13.23 -24.56
CA LYS A 729 14.36 -11.91 -24.96
C LYS A 729 14.31 -11.56 -26.45
N ASP A 730 14.37 -12.54 -27.34
CA ASP A 730 14.41 -12.33 -28.80
C ASP A 730 13.02 -12.33 -29.47
N TRP A 731 11.91 -12.33 -28.70
CA TRP A 731 10.56 -12.51 -29.23
C TRP A 731 10.19 -11.56 -30.39
N GLN A 732 10.70 -10.33 -30.38
CA GLN A 732 10.42 -9.30 -31.40
C GLN A 732 11.01 -9.64 -32.77
N GLN A 733 11.95 -10.58 -32.84
CA GLN A 733 12.65 -10.95 -34.07
C GLN A 733 11.92 -12.04 -34.87
N TYR A 734 10.75 -12.48 -34.40
CA TYR A 734 9.96 -13.55 -35.03
C TYR A 734 8.58 -13.00 -35.43
N PRO A 735 8.03 -13.40 -36.59
CA PRO A 735 6.73 -12.92 -37.03
C PRO A 735 5.59 -13.58 -36.23
N ILE A 736 4.39 -12.99 -36.28
CA ILE A 736 3.18 -13.59 -35.73
C ILE A 736 2.85 -14.89 -36.48
N GLY A 737 2.85 -16.01 -35.75
CA GLY A 737 2.49 -17.33 -36.26
C GLY A 737 1.01 -17.67 -36.10
N ASN A 738 0.47 -18.41 -37.08
CA ASN A 738 -0.91 -18.90 -37.06
C ASN A 738 -1.04 -20.35 -37.56
N VAL A 739 0.07 -21.11 -37.54
CA VAL A 739 0.09 -22.53 -37.91
C VAL A 739 -0.63 -23.36 -36.85
N GLN A 740 -1.57 -24.21 -37.25
CA GLN A 740 -2.29 -25.13 -36.35
C GLN A 740 -1.43 -26.32 -35.95
N PHE A 741 -1.73 -26.92 -34.80
CA PHE A 741 -0.92 -27.99 -34.18
C PHE A 741 -0.80 -29.25 -35.05
N ASP A 742 -1.86 -29.63 -35.75
CA ASP A 742 -1.89 -30.75 -36.70
C ASP A 742 -0.98 -30.55 -37.92
N LYS A 743 -0.49 -29.32 -38.15
CA LYS A 743 0.41 -28.95 -39.26
C LYS A 743 1.86 -28.74 -38.82
N LEU A 744 2.14 -28.78 -37.51
CA LEU A 744 3.50 -28.64 -36.97
C LEU A 744 4.26 -29.98 -37.06
N LYS A 745 5.53 -29.94 -37.49
CA LYS A 745 6.36 -31.14 -37.75
C LYS A 745 7.24 -31.52 -36.56
#